data_AF-A0A935YNT7-F1
#
_entry.id   AF-A0A935YNT7-F1
#
_cell.length_a   1.000
_cell.length_b   1.000
_cell.length_c   1.000
_cell.angle_alpha   90.00
_cell.angle_beta   90.00
_cell.angle_gamma   90.00
#
_symmetry.space_group_name_H-M   'P 1'
#
loop_
_entity.id
_entity.type
_entity.pdbx_description
1 polymer ?
#
loop_
_entity_poly.entity_id
_entity_poly.type
_entity_poly.pdbx_seq_one_letter_code
_entity_poly.pdbx_strand_id
1 'polypeptide(L)'
;MLSLALAGFVLTCGIDGASAQIDVWIDPGHGGHDPGALGHDGAAAPNEMDLNSGVAYYLDGALTGLGYIVAKTQNSDTTYFTPRQRALIANGELPNDLGMQSTSQMLLSVHMNSSTNAVARGTETWYPATRYYAKKKIESVEAQSAANQVQSALMSYANLAFLFCSADRGTKAGNFAVLKRTKNLALLVEVCFISNECQFRNISTDGDQALIADGIAVGISYCLEPTLSGRVRVPVIDTDPASVAKAGEAPITESALGESFEETAFPPAGWSVLTAGGAGSPTWERVTLPGHASDGVAAAWVGGGSPQAADAWLISPPIVPSGDLSAVRFKWAGSRIWAHAVDASLGVRNVGDVEWTTLWSLSLDEPMADPFIFRERAVGLGDWAGATVELAFRVTGADGADFMIDEVALGAYEPTGPAANDRCESASRLFGSFDVDGVNCYATDDLSDGSAIAEWCGSTDLGGPDVVYELRPAAGDTLTAHVDADWGASLYLLEGCAANAAVACAGQQEDSRGPTDIFHVFERSGLHYLVVDGESGSCGPFRLVGRMTQSATAVPQDSVDAEENVRLEYITAAGQMILQASYPADVATEPIFEVYDISGKRLMQRRVPGSGGHCEVQWNMRDQNGAAVASGMYVARLRVGPRVAVRKLAILR
;
A
#
# COMPACT_ATOMS: atom_id res chain seq x y z
N MET A 1 -17.46 34.95 -48.03
CA MET A 1 -17.31 34.94 -46.56
C MET A 1 -18.36 34.01 -45.98
N LEU A 2 -17.98 33.21 -44.98
CA LEU A 2 -18.69 32.09 -44.33
C LEU A 2 -18.81 30.81 -45.17
N SER A 3 -18.65 29.60 -44.65
CA SER A 3 -17.93 29.04 -43.50
C SER A 3 -17.99 27.53 -43.73
N LEU A 4 -16.89 26.80 -43.53
CA LEU A 4 -16.92 25.34 -43.42
C LEU A 4 -17.83 24.96 -42.24
N ALA A 5 -18.77 24.03 -42.46
CA ALA A 5 -19.43 23.27 -41.41
C ALA A 5 -19.17 21.79 -41.68
N LEU A 6 -18.31 21.22 -40.85
CA LEU A 6 -17.96 19.81 -40.80
C LEU A 6 -19.19 19.03 -40.30
N ALA A 7 -19.69 18.08 -41.09
CA ALA A 7 -20.73 17.16 -40.64
C ALA A 7 -20.10 16.13 -39.68
N GLY A 8 -20.26 16.36 -38.38
CA GLY A 8 -19.95 15.38 -37.34
C GLY A 8 -21.00 14.27 -37.35
N PHE A 9 -20.56 13.05 -37.60
CA PHE A 9 -21.35 11.83 -37.41
C PHE A 9 -21.53 11.62 -35.89
N VAL A 10 -22.73 11.89 -35.37
CA VAL A 10 -23.06 11.54 -33.97
C VAL A 10 -23.35 10.05 -33.95
N LEU A 11 -22.39 9.26 -33.47
CA LEU A 11 -22.60 7.87 -33.12
C LEU A 11 -23.36 7.83 -31.79
N THR A 12 -24.69 7.81 -31.83
CA THR A 12 -25.49 7.41 -30.66
C THR A 12 -25.33 5.91 -30.50
N CYS A 13 -24.43 5.47 -29.61
CA CYS A 13 -24.47 4.10 -29.12
C CYS A 13 -25.60 4.02 -28.08
N GLY A 14 -26.75 3.52 -28.52
CA GLY A 14 -27.78 3.03 -27.60
C GLY A 14 -27.22 1.82 -26.87
N ILE A 15 -27.06 1.95 -25.57
CA ILE A 15 -26.84 0.80 -24.69
C ILE A 15 -28.24 0.21 -24.47
N ASP A 16 -28.50 -0.95 -25.08
CA ASP A 16 -29.65 -1.76 -24.70
C ASP A 16 -29.56 -2.05 -23.19
N GLY A 17 -30.68 -1.89 -22.50
CA GLY A 17 -30.73 -1.74 -21.04
C GLY A 17 -30.38 -3.01 -20.28
N ALA A 18 -29.09 -3.20 -20.00
CA ALA A 18 -28.68 -3.77 -18.73
C ALA A 18 -28.87 -2.67 -17.68
N SER A 19 -29.85 -2.83 -16.79
CA SER A 19 -29.90 -1.99 -15.58
C SER A 19 -28.53 -2.06 -14.92
N ALA A 20 -27.86 -0.93 -14.66
CA ALA A 20 -26.57 -0.91 -14.00
C ALA A 20 -26.68 -1.66 -12.67
N GLN A 21 -26.21 -2.92 -12.66
CA GLN A 21 -26.24 -3.76 -11.48
C GLN A 21 -25.12 -3.27 -10.57
N ILE A 22 -25.47 -2.98 -9.33
CA ILE A 22 -24.49 -2.60 -8.32
C ILE A 22 -23.71 -3.86 -7.95
N ASP A 23 -22.39 -3.82 -7.86
CA ASP A 23 -21.63 -4.97 -7.41
C ASP A 23 -21.81 -5.14 -5.90
N VAL A 24 -21.55 -4.07 -5.16
CA VAL A 24 -21.60 -4.06 -3.70
C VAL A 24 -22.45 -2.92 -3.18
N TRP A 25 -23.53 -3.25 -2.47
CA TRP A 25 -24.15 -2.29 -1.56
C TRP A 25 -23.38 -2.28 -0.25
N ILE A 26 -22.86 -1.12 0.14
CA ILE A 26 -22.28 -0.90 1.48
C ILE A 26 -23.40 -0.40 2.40
N ASP A 27 -23.59 -1.05 3.53
CA ASP A 27 -24.58 -0.70 4.54
C ASP A 27 -23.90 -0.18 5.81
N PRO A 28 -23.68 1.14 5.95
CA PRO A 28 -23.22 1.71 7.21
C PRO A 28 -24.32 1.54 8.26
N GLY A 29 -24.10 0.68 9.25
CA GLY A 29 -25.07 0.38 10.30
C GLY A 29 -25.52 1.63 11.07
N HIS A 30 -26.75 1.60 11.61
CA HIS A 30 -27.37 2.75 12.32
C HIS A 30 -27.58 3.97 11.43
N GLY A 31 -28.00 5.13 11.93
CA GLY A 31 -28.33 6.27 11.06
C GLY A 31 -29.33 7.24 11.65
N GLY A 32 -29.22 8.52 11.30
CA GLY A 32 -30.14 9.59 11.67
C GLY A 32 -30.33 9.69 13.19
N HIS A 33 -31.49 9.23 13.68
CA HIS A 33 -31.81 9.27 15.10
C HIS A 33 -31.28 8.07 15.90
N ASP A 34 -30.74 7.05 15.25
CA ASP A 34 -30.16 5.87 15.87
C ASP A 34 -28.64 6.00 15.83
N PRO A 35 -27.97 6.34 16.95
CA PRO A 35 -26.51 6.49 16.98
C PRO A 35 -25.77 5.15 17.12
N GLY A 36 -26.50 4.03 17.30
CA GLY A 36 -25.91 2.76 17.70
C GLY A 36 -25.28 2.82 19.10
N ALA A 37 -24.27 2.00 19.33
CA ALA A 37 -23.54 1.99 20.59
C ALA A 37 -22.73 3.29 20.79
N LEU A 38 -22.68 3.76 22.04
CA LEU A 38 -21.79 4.86 22.42
C LEU A 38 -20.36 4.32 22.55
N GLY A 39 -19.41 5.13 22.11
CA GLY A 39 -17.98 4.83 22.27
C GLY A 39 -17.52 4.81 23.72
N HIS A 40 -16.30 4.31 23.93
CA HIS A 40 -15.68 4.19 25.25
C HIS A 40 -15.74 5.49 26.06
N ASP A 41 -15.50 6.64 25.40
CA ASP A 41 -15.49 7.97 26.03
C ASP A 41 -16.89 8.62 26.19
N GLY A 42 -17.95 7.88 25.86
CA GLY A 42 -19.34 8.28 26.04
C GLY A 42 -19.87 9.24 24.96
N ALA A 43 -20.95 9.95 25.26
CA ALA A 43 -21.74 10.70 24.27
C ALA A 43 -21.06 11.94 23.66
N ALA A 44 -19.85 12.29 24.10
CA ALA A 44 -19.06 13.40 23.56
C ALA A 44 -18.03 12.95 22.51
N ALA A 45 -17.93 11.65 22.25
CA ALA A 45 -17.01 11.05 21.30
C ALA A 45 -17.79 10.34 20.17
N PRO A 46 -17.12 9.93 19.07
CA PRO A 46 -17.78 9.24 17.97
C PRO A 46 -18.60 8.04 18.45
N ASN A 47 -19.84 7.95 18.01
CA ASN A 47 -20.71 6.80 18.25
C ASN A 47 -20.57 5.77 17.11
N GLU A 48 -21.21 4.62 17.25
CA GLU A 48 -21.13 3.55 16.25
C GLU A 48 -21.57 3.99 14.86
N MET A 49 -22.61 4.82 14.74
CA MET A 49 -23.03 5.36 13.43
C MET A 49 -21.92 6.20 12.78
N ASP A 50 -21.25 7.07 13.54
CA ASP A 50 -20.18 7.93 13.03
C ASP A 50 -19.03 7.08 12.46
N LEU A 51 -18.63 6.04 13.19
CA LEU A 51 -17.53 5.14 12.79
C LEU A 51 -17.92 4.21 11.64
N ASN A 52 -19.14 3.67 11.63
CA ASN A 52 -19.66 2.87 10.53
C ASN A 52 -19.69 3.69 9.23
N SER A 53 -20.08 4.96 9.32
CA SER A 53 -20.13 5.89 8.19
C SER A 53 -18.75 6.18 7.62
N GLY A 54 -17.76 6.36 8.51
CA GLY A 54 -16.38 6.60 8.12
C GLY A 54 -15.73 5.39 7.44
N VAL A 55 -15.85 4.18 8.02
CA VAL A 55 -15.37 2.95 7.36
C VAL A 55 -16.09 2.73 6.02
N ALA A 56 -17.40 2.96 5.95
CA ALA A 56 -18.16 2.85 4.70
C ALA A 56 -17.76 3.90 3.65
N TYR A 57 -17.22 5.05 4.05
CA TYR A 57 -16.68 6.05 3.12
C TYR A 57 -15.38 5.58 2.48
N TYR A 58 -14.43 5.09 3.28
CA TYR A 58 -13.17 4.57 2.74
C TYR A 58 -13.38 3.29 1.91
N LEU A 59 -14.28 2.42 2.35
CA LEU A 59 -14.60 1.17 1.64
C LEU A 59 -15.21 1.41 0.26
N ASP A 60 -16.04 2.45 0.13
CA ASP A 60 -16.58 2.91 -1.17
C ASP A 60 -15.46 3.27 -2.14
N GLY A 61 -14.46 4.04 -1.66
CA GLY A 61 -13.27 4.39 -2.42
C GLY A 61 -12.42 3.18 -2.82
N ALA A 62 -12.11 2.30 -1.87
CA ALA A 62 -11.28 1.13 -2.08
C ALA A 62 -11.89 0.16 -3.11
N LEU A 63 -13.18 -0.19 -2.96
CA LEU A 63 -13.89 -1.04 -3.90
C LEU A 63 -14.06 -0.38 -5.28
N THR A 64 -14.32 0.93 -5.33
CA THR A 64 -14.36 1.65 -6.63
C THR A 64 -13.00 1.59 -7.32
N GLY A 65 -11.90 1.71 -6.57
CA GLY A 65 -10.52 1.59 -7.09
C GLY A 65 -10.22 0.20 -7.68
N LEU A 66 -10.81 -0.85 -7.10
CA LEU A 66 -10.73 -2.23 -7.61
C LEU A 66 -11.72 -2.51 -8.77
N GLY A 67 -12.46 -1.50 -9.24
CA GLY A 67 -13.33 -1.60 -10.41
C GLY A 67 -14.77 -2.05 -10.12
N TYR A 68 -15.18 -2.13 -8.85
CA TYR A 68 -16.56 -2.45 -8.48
C TYR A 68 -17.48 -1.25 -8.65
N ILE A 69 -18.73 -1.50 -9.05
CA ILE A 69 -19.82 -0.53 -8.97
C ILE A 69 -20.38 -0.57 -7.54
N VAL A 70 -20.18 0.50 -6.79
CA VAL A 70 -20.52 0.55 -5.36
C VAL A 70 -21.60 1.60 -5.09
N ALA A 71 -22.44 1.34 -4.10
CA ALA A 71 -23.36 2.34 -3.58
C ALA A 71 -23.66 2.09 -2.10
N LYS A 72 -24.12 3.12 -1.38
CA LYS A 72 -24.47 3.02 0.04
C LYS A 72 -25.98 2.93 0.24
N THR A 73 -26.42 2.06 1.15
CA THR A 73 -27.86 1.89 1.46
C THR A 73 -28.51 3.16 2.03
N GLN A 74 -27.71 4.05 2.63
CA GLN A 74 -28.11 5.34 3.17
C GLN A 74 -26.91 6.25 3.40
N ASN A 75 -27.16 7.56 3.46
CA ASN A 75 -26.32 8.51 4.17
C ASN A 75 -26.73 8.56 5.66
N SER A 76 -25.94 7.88 6.50
CA SER A 76 -26.20 7.68 7.93
C SER A 76 -26.27 8.98 8.73
N ASP A 77 -25.61 10.06 8.31
CA ASP A 77 -25.66 11.35 9.03
C ASP A 77 -27.06 11.97 9.03
N THR A 78 -27.91 11.60 8.06
CA THR A 78 -29.18 12.27 7.81
C THR A 78 -30.37 11.32 7.74
N THR A 79 -30.14 10.05 7.41
CA THR A 79 -31.20 9.08 7.13
C THR A 79 -31.12 7.88 8.05
N TYR A 80 -32.28 7.43 8.54
CA TYR A 80 -32.45 6.14 9.18
C TYR A 80 -33.34 5.23 8.35
N PHE A 81 -32.78 4.14 7.80
CA PHE A 81 -33.53 2.99 7.32
C PHE A 81 -33.49 1.85 8.34
N THR A 82 -34.63 1.17 8.52
CA THR A 82 -34.65 -0.07 9.30
C THR A 82 -33.81 -1.17 8.64
N PRO A 83 -33.29 -2.17 9.39
CA PRO A 83 -32.58 -3.32 8.82
C PRO A 83 -33.33 -4.03 7.68
N ARG A 84 -34.67 -4.03 7.74
CA ARG A 84 -35.51 -4.58 6.67
C ARG A 84 -35.50 -3.69 5.42
N GLN A 85 -35.55 -2.38 5.57
CA GLN A 85 -35.51 -1.46 4.43
C GLN A 85 -34.15 -1.51 3.73
N ARG A 86 -33.03 -1.59 4.46
CA ARG A 86 -31.68 -1.75 3.89
C ARG A 86 -31.56 -3.00 3.02
N ALA A 87 -32.09 -4.13 3.51
CA ALA A 87 -32.18 -5.35 2.70
C ALA A 87 -33.08 -5.19 1.46
N LEU A 88 -34.19 -4.46 1.56
CA LEU A 88 -35.04 -4.15 0.40
C LEU A 88 -34.33 -3.25 -0.60
N ILE A 89 -33.51 -2.30 -0.13
CA ILE A 89 -32.65 -1.46 -0.99
C ILE A 89 -31.63 -2.32 -1.72
N ALA A 90 -30.93 -3.21 -0.99
CA ALA A 90 -29.96 -4.12 -1.57
C ALA A 90 -30.57 -5.06 -2.63
N ASN A 91 -31.83 -5.44 -2.44
CA ASN A 91 -32.60 -6.25 -3.38
C ASN A 91 -33.15 -5.46 -4.58
N GLY A 92 -32.94 -4.14 -4.65
CA GLY A 92 -33.55 -3.27 -5.66
C GLY A 92 -35.07 -3.09 -5.51
N GLU A 93 -35.64 -3.39 -4.34
CA GLU A 93 -37.08 -3.29 -4.05
C GLU A 93 -37.49 -1.94 -3.44
N LEU A 94 -36.53 -1.17 -2.97
CA LEU A 94 -36.72 0.17 -2.41
C LEU A 94 -35.55 1.08 -2.86
N PRO A 95 -35.75 2.37 -3.17
CA PRO A 95 -34.64 3.29 -3.40
C PRO A 95 -33.94 3.67 -2.08
N ASN A 96 -32.64 3.97 -2.14
CA ASN A 96 -31.94 4.67 -1.05
C ASN A 96 -32.38 6.15 -0.97
N ASP A 97 -31.81 6.90 -0.04
CA ASP A 97 -32.09 8.33 0.17
C ASP A 97 -31.64 9.25 -0.96
N LEU A 98 -30.74 8.78 -1.83
CA LEU A 98 -30.36 9.44 -3.07
C LEU A 98 -31.24 9.03 -4.28
N GLY A 99 -32.27 8.20 -4.05
CA GLY A 99 -33.19 7.73 -5.09
C GLY A 99 -32.64 6.57 -5.94
N MET A 100 -31.50 5.99 -5.57
CA MET A 100 -30.88 4.88 -6.29
C MET A 100 -31.59 3.57 -5.95
N GLN A 101 -32.03 2.85 -6.98
CA GLN A 101 -32.72 1.57 -6.85
C GLN A 101 -32.16 0.59 -7.89
N SER A 102 -31.34 -0.35 -7.44
CA SER A 102 -30.79 -1.43 -8.28
C SER A 102 -30.52 -2.67 -7.44
N THR A 103 -30.60 -3.84 -8.07
CA THR A 103 -30.17 -5.10 -7.47
C THR A 103 -28.64 -5.12 -7.34
N SER A 104 -28.10 -5.84 -6.36
CA SER A 104 -26.64 -6.08 -6.30
C SER A 104 -26.17 -7.52 -6.49
N GLN A 105 -24.85 -7.71 -6.58
CA GLN A 105 -24.24 -9.02 -6.35
C GLN A 105 -24.06 -9.31 -4.85
N MET A 106 -23.72 -8.28 -4.07
CA MET A 106 -23.46 -8.38 -2.63
C MET A 106 -24.03 -7.21 -1.82
N LEU A 107 -24.35 -7.47 -0.55
CA LEU A 107 -24.51 -6.49 0.51
C LEU A 107 -23.43 -6.73 1.57
N LEU A 108 -22.75 -5.67 1.98
CA LEU A 108 -21.84 -5.69 3.10
C LEU A 108 -22.26 -4.65 4.14
N SER A 109 -22.64 -5.12 5.33
CA SER A 109 -23.01 -4.26 6.45
C SER A 109 -21.82 -4.05 7.38
N VAL A 110 -21.54 -2.80 7.75
CA VAL A 110 -20.43 -2.42 8.64
C VAL A 110 -20.98 -1.98 9.98
N HIS A 111 -20.48 -2.58 11.05
CA HIS A 111 -20.91 -2.38 12.43
C HIS A 111 -19.75 -2.37 13.43
N MET A 112 -20.02 -1.86 14.63
CA MET A 112 -19.13 -1.96 15.78
C MET A 112 -19.86 -2.68 16.91
N ASN A 113 -19.19 -3.69 17.47
CA ASN A 113 -19.72 -4.44 18.60
C ASN A 113 -19.68 -3.59 19.88
N SER A 114 -20.42 -4.01 20.90
CA SER A 114 -20.36 -3.38 22.20
C SER A 114 -20.67 -4.37 23.31
N SER A 115 -20.02 -4.20 24.46
CA SER A 115 -20.23 -5.05 25.63
C SER A 115 -20.17 -4.25 26.92
N THR A 116 -20.96 -4.67 27.92
CA THR A 116 -20.78 -4.20 29.30
C THR A 116 -19.47 -4.71 29.92
N ASN A 117 -18.83 -5.72 29.30
CA ASN A 117 -17.48 -6.14 29.66
C ASN A 117 -16.44 -5.32 28.89
N ALA A 118 -15.83 -4.33 29.53
CA ALA A 118 -14.91 -3.39 28.90
C ALA A 118 -13.65 -4.03 28.27
N VAL A 119 -13.29 -5.26 28.65
CA VAL A 119 -12.15 -5.98 28.04
C VAL A 119 -12.55 -6.87 26.86
N ALA A 120 -13.84 -6.98 26.54
CA ALA A 120 -14.27 -7.68 25.33
C ALA A 120 -13.70 -6.96 24.12
N ARG A 121 -12.97 -7.70 23.29
CA ARG A 121 -12.32 -7.20 22.09
C ARG A 121 -12.39 -8.23 20.97
N GLY A 122 -12.26 -7.75 19.74
CA GLY A 122 -12.12 -8.58 18.56
C GLY A 122 -13.06 -8.25 17.41
N THR A 123 -12.73 -8.80 16.25
CA THR A 123 -13.41 -8.62 14.97
C THR A 123 -14.16 -9.91 14.63
N GLU A 124 -15.41 -9.80 14.18
CA GLU A 124 -16.21 -10.97 13.76
C GLU A 124 -17.04 -10.65 12.51
N THR A 125 -17.12 -11.62 11.59
CA THR A 125 -17.91 -11.49 10.37
C THR A 125 -19.09 -12.46 10.38
N TRP A 126 -20.29 -11.92 10.20
CA TRP A 126 -21.54 -12.64 10.25
C TRP A 126 -22.10 -12.91 8.86
N TYR A 127 -22.64 -14.11 8.67
CA TYR A 127 -23.33 -14.56 7.46
C TYR A 127 -24.73 -15.09 7.82
N PRO A 128 -25.70 -15.16 6.89
CA PRO A 128 -27.06 -15.56 7.20
C PRO A 128 -27.16 -17.01 7.71
N ALA A 129 -27.83 -17.19 8.86
CA ALA A 129 -28.10 -18.53 9.39
C ALA A 129 -29.12 -19.28 8.53
N THR A 130 -28.80 -20.53 8.17
CA THR A 130 -29.53 -21.44 7.26
C THR A 130 -31.02 -21.69 7.55
N ARG A 131 -31.57 -21.25 8.69
CA ARG A 131 -32.90 -21.69 9.14
C ARG A 131 -34.10 -21.02 8.48
N TYR A 132 -33.95 -20.30 7.37
CA TYR A 132 -35.11 -19.68 6.71
C TYR A 132 -35.11 -19.64 5.18
N TYR A 133 -34.33 -20.48 4.51
CA TYR A 133 -34.52 -20.73 3.09
C TYR A 133 -35.39 -21.96 2.90
N ALA A 134 -36.71 -21.75 2.94
CA ALA A 134 -37.67 -22.69 2.42
C ALA A 134 -37.57 -22.73 0.89
N LYS A 135 -36.48 -23.28 0.34
CA LYS A 135 -36.41 -24.07 -0.93
C LYS A 135 -35.01 -24.31 -1.52
N LYS A 136 -33.90 -23.82 -0.95
CA LYS A 136 -32.54 -24.22 -1.38
C LYS A 136 -31.61 -24.40 -0.18
N LYS A 137 -31.05 -25.59 -0.04
CA LYS A 137 -30.19 -26.03 1.08
C LYS A 137 -28.68 -25.79 0.80
N ILE A 138 -28.33 -24.78 -0.01
CA ILE A 138 -26.97 -24.63 -0.56
C ILE A 138 -26.36 -23.21 -0.35
N GLU A 139 -27.15 -22.19 0.00
CA GLU A 139 -26.69 -20.77 0.03
C GLU A 139 -25.84 -20.36 1.26
N SER A 140 -25.60 -21.24 2.25
CA SER A 140 -24.79 -20.87 3.42
C SER A 140 -23.30 -21.18 3.30
N VAL A 141 -22.91 -22.06 2.38
CA VAL A 141 -21.50 -22.44 2.21
C VAL A 141 -20.76 -21.31 1.48
N GLU A 142 -21.35 -20.75 0.43
CA GLU A 142 -20.82 -19.59 -0.30
C GLU A 142 -20.74 -18.35 0.60
N ALA A 143 -21.81 -18.03 1.34
CA ALA A 143 -21.80 -16.91 2.28
C ALA A 143 -20.81 -17.11 3.45
N GLN A 144 -20.64 -18.35 3.93
CA GLN A 144 -19.61 -18.65 4.93
C GLN A 144 -18.19 -18.55 4.36
N SER A 145 -17.98 -19.00 3.12
CA SER A 145 -16.68 -18.90 2.45
C SER A 145 -16.29 -17.43 2.24
N ALA A 146 -17.22 -16.61 1.72
CA ALA A 146 -17.02 -15.17 1.57
C ALA A 146 -16.78 -14.49 2.93
N ALA A 147 -17.53 -14.87 3.97
CA ALA A 147 -17.28 -14.38 5.33
C ALA A 147 -15.87 -14.73 5.81
N ASN A 148 -15.36 -15.94 5.51
CA ASN A 148 -14.03 -16.36 5.92
C ASN A 148 -12.94 -15.57 5.18
N GLN A 149 -13.13 -15.28 3.91
CA GLN A 149 -12.19 -14.49 3.11
C GLN A 149 -12.13 -13.04 3.63
N VAL A 150 -13.28 -12.42 3.89
CA VAL A 150 -13.35 -11.07 4.50
C VAL A 150 -12.78 -11.06 5.91
N GLN A 151 -13.12 -12.04 6.75
CA GLN A 151 -12.56 -12.16 8.10
C GLN A 151 -11.03 -12.34 8.07
N SER A 152 -10.52 -13.20 7.18
CA SER A 152 -9.10 -13.47 7.08
C SER A 152 -8.35 -12.21 6.62
N ALA A 153 -8.83 -11.55 5.57
CA ALA A 153 -8.23 -10.32 5.06
C ALA A 153 -8.24 -9.20 6.10
N LEU A 154 -9.34 -9.01 6.84
CA LEU A 154 -9.38 -8.09 7.98
C LEU A 154 -8.31 -8.40 9.04
N MET A 155 -8.10 -9.68 9.37
CA MET A 155 -7.11 -10.04 10.39
C MET A 155 -5.67 -9.94 9.90
N SER A 156 -5.40 -10.27 8.62
CA SER A 156 -4.04 -10.33 8.06
C SER A 156 -3.59 -9.06 7.36
N TYR A 157 -4.44 -8.43 6.55
CA TYR A 157 -4.14 -7.22 5.78
C TYR A 157 -4.15 -5.97 6.66
N ALA A 158 -5.22 -5.78 7.45
CA ALA A 158 -5.33 -4.65 8.38
C ALA A 158 -4.61 -4.89 9.71
N ASN A 159 -3.92 -6.03 9.87
CA ASN A 159 -3.17 -6.45 11.05
C ASN A 159 -3.89 -6.13 12.38
N LEU A 160 -5.21 -6.34 12.43
CA LEU A 160 -6.04 -5.88 13.53
C LEU A 160 -5.66 -6.52 14.87
N ALA A 161 -5.01 -7.70 14.83
CA ALA A 161 -4.48 -8.36 16.01
C ALA A 161 -3.45 -7.49 16.76
N PHE A 162 -2.59 -6.81 16.01
CA PHE A 162 -1.48 -6.01 16.54
C PHE A 162 -1.85 -4.53 16.64
N LEU A 163 -2.41 -3.95 15.59
CA LEU A 163 -2.70 -2.51 15.51
C LEU A 163 -3.93 -2.10 16.34
N PHE A 164 -4.93 -2.98 16.46
CA PHE A 164 -6.21 -2.67 17.11
C PHE A 164 -6.41 -3.38 18.45
N CYS A 165 -5.40 -4.08 18.96
CA CYS A 165 -5.59 -5.04 20.05
C CYS A 165 -6.75 -6.02 19.76
N SER A 166 -7.05 -6.33 18.51
CA SER A 166 -8.21 -7.15 18.16
C SER A 166 -7.91 -8.64 18.39
N ALA A 167 -8.92 -9.41 18.78
CA ALA A 167 -8.87 -10.85 18.69
C ALA A 167 -9.60 -11.29 17.42
N ASP A 168 -9.09 -12.30 16.71
CA ASP A 168 -9.88 -12.98 15.69
C ASP A 168 -11.01 -13.77 16.37
N ARG A 169 -12.25 -13.34 16.17
CA ARG A 169 -13.44 -14.01 16.71
C ARG A 169 -14.15 -14.86 15.66
N GLY A 170 -13.56 -14.98 14.48
CA GLY A 170 -13.99 -15.83 13.37
C GLY A 170 -15.31 -15.42 12.76
N THR A 171 -15.83 -16.32 11.93
CA THR A 171 -17.10 -16.13 11.24
C THR A 171 -18.26 -16.81 11.95
N LYS A 172 -19.45 -16.20 11.89
CA LYS A 172 -20.62 -16.65 12.64
C LYS A 172 -21.90 -16.62 11.82
N ALA A 173 -22.72 -17.64 12.00
CA ALA A 173 -24.08 -17.66 11.45
C ALA A 173 -25.01 -16.79 12.32
N GLY A 174 -25.65 -15.77 11.72
CA GLY A 174 -26.51 -14.81 12.41
C GLY A 174 -27.93 -14.72 11.83
N ASN A 175 -28.90 -14.32 12.65
CA ASN A 175 -30.30 -14.09 12.24
C ASN A 175 -30.63 -12.59 12.09
N PHE A 176 -29.65 -11.76 11.74
CA PHE A 176 -29.85 -10.33 11.54
C PHE A 176 -30.80 -10.08 10.37
N ALA A 177 -31.74 -9.16 10.54
CA ALA A 177 -32.78 -8.92 9.54
C ALA A 177 -32.21 -8.43 8.21
N VAL A 178 -31.09 -7.69 8.24
CA VAL A 178 -30.39 -7.22 7.04
C VAL A 178 -29.80 -8.38 6.24
N LEU A 179 -29.17 -9.36 6.90
CA LEU A 179 -28.61 -10.54 6.24
C LEU A 179 -29.72 -11.48 5.74
N LYS A 180 -30.70 -11.76 6.60
CA LYS A 180 -31.76 -12.75 6.32
C LYS A 180 -32.69 -12.35 5.18
N ARG A 181 -32.87 -11.05 4.95
CA ARG A 181 -33.83 -10.52 3.98
C ARG A 181 -33.20 -10.08 2.68
N THR A 182 -31.88 -10.01 2.62
CA THR A 182 -31.14 -9.78 1.38
C THR A 182 -31.13 -11.06 0.57
N LYS A 183 -31.45 -10.96 -0.71
CA LYS A 183 -31.60 -12.09 -1.63
C LYS A 183 -30.27 -12.56 -2.23
N ASN A 184 -29.29 -11.66 -2.30
CA ASN A 184 -27.95 -11.92 -2.81
C ASN A 184 -26.97 -12.16 -1.64
N LEU A 185 -25.68 -12.34 -1.94
CA LEU A 185 -24.64 -12.52 -0.91
C LEU A 185 -24.72 -11.38 0.11
N ALA A 186 -24.78 -11.70 1.41
CA ALA A 186 -24.91 -10.69 2.46
C ALA A 186 -24.02 -11.03 3.65
N LEU A 187 -23.14 -10.09 4.01
CA LEU A 187 -22.25 -10.18 5.16
C LEU A 187 -22.44 -8.99 6.10
N LEU A 188 -22.16 -9.18 7.38
CA LEU A 188 -22.09 -8.10 8.37
C LEU A 188 -20.76 -8.22 9.12
N VAL A 189 -19.95 -7.18 9.06
CA VAL A 189 -18.66 -7.10 9.76
C VAL A 189 -18.86 -6.31 11.03
N GLU A 190 -18.59 -6.94 12.18
CA GLU A 190 -18.38 -6.27 13.45
C GLU A 190 -16.88 -6.00 13.56
N VAL A 191 -16.46 -4.78 13.21
CA VAL A 191 -15.05 -4.42 13.04
C VAL A 191 -14.30 -4.53 14.36
N CYS A 192 -14.87 -4.01 15.44
CA CYS A 192 -14.27 -4.01 16.77
C CYS A 192 -15.33 -3.86 17.87
N PHE A 193 -14.94 -3.89 19.15
CA PHE A 193 -15.82 -3.48 20.25
C PHE A 193 -15.60 -2.01 20.58
N ILE A 194 -16.54 -1.13 20.21
CA ILE A 194 -16.47 0.32 20.45
C ILE A 194 -16.42 0.66 21.95
N SER A 195 -16.87 -0.26 22.81
CA SER A 195 -16.80 -0.13 24.27
C SER A 195 -15.39 -0.38 24.84
N ASN A 196 -14.49 -0.99 24.07
CA ASN A 196 -13.12 -1.28 24.48
C ASN A 196 -12.19 -0.11 24.17
N GLU A 197 -11.42 0.34 25.15
CA GLU A 197 -10.60 1.56 25.05
C GLU A 197 -9.55 1.50 23.93
N CYS A 198 -8.82 0.38 23.79
CA CYS A 198 -7.80 0.24 22.73
C CYS A 198 -8.48 0.26 21.35
N GLN A 199 -9.53 -0.55 21.18
CA GLN A 199 -10.24 -0.63 19.92
C GLN A 199 -10.90 0.70 19.55
N PHE A 200 -11.48 1.41 20.51
CA PHE A 200 -12.11 2.71 20.32
C PHE A 200 -11.13 3.80 19.87
N ARG A 201 -9.93 3.83 20.45
CA ARG A 201 -8.92 4.83 20.09
C ARG A 201 -8.43 4.67 18.66
N ASN A 202 -8.20 3.42 18.24
CA ASN A 202 -7.74 3.14 16.88
C ASN A 202 -8.88 3.34 15.88
N ILE A 203 -10.07 2.76 16.10
CA ILE A 203 -11.18 2.94 15.14
C ILE A 203 -11.62 4.40 14.96
N SER A 204 -11.31 5.28 15.91
CA SER A 204 -11.68 6.70 15.83
C SER A 204 -10.77 7.54 14.92
N THR A 205 -9.70 6.99 14.35
CA THR A 205 -8.83 7.73 13.42
C THR A 205 -9.15 7.43 11.96
N ASP A 206 -8.96 8.42 11.10
CA ASP A 206 -9.23 8.31 9.66
C ASP A 206 -8.37 7.23 8.98
N GLY A 207 -7.07 7.16 9.32
CA GLY A 207 -6.15 6.17 8.74
C GLY A 207 -6.50 4.74 9.13
N ASP A 208 -6.92 4.53 10.38
CA ASP A 208 -7.36 3.25 10.90
C ASP A 208 -8.66 2.75 10.25
N GLN A 209 -9.62 3.66 10.02
CA GLN A 209 -10.86 3.34 9.28
C GLN A 209 -10.58 3.00 7.81
N ALA A 210 -9.61 3.67 7.19
CA ALA A 210 -9.17 3.38 5.82
C ALA A 210 -8.50 2.00 5.72
N LEU A 211 -7.60 1.67 6.65
CA LEU A 211 -6.95 0.35 6.70
C LEU A 211 -7.96 -0.80 6.86
N ILE A 212 -8.97 -0.61 7.72
CA ILE A 212 -10.08 -1.59 7.87
C ILE A 212 -10.87 -1.71 6.56
N ALA A 213 -11.17 -0.60 5.91
CA ALA A 213 -11.88 -0.59 4.64
C ALA A 213 -11.10 -1.34 3.55
N ASP A 214 -9.77 -1.17 3.46
CA ASP A 214 -8.94 -1.89 2.49
C ASP A 214 -8.91 -3.39 2.77
N GLY A 215 -8.76 -3.80 4.04
CA GLY A 215 -8.84 -5.21 4.42
C GLY A 215 -10.18 -5.86 4.07
N ILE A 216 -11.28 -5.11 4.19
CA ILE A 216 -12.61 -5.55 3.75
C ILE A 216 -12.69 -5.63 2.22
N ALA A 217 -12.15 -4.64 1.50
CA ALA A 217 -12.17 -4.59 0.03
C ALA A 217 -11.38 -5.75 -0.60
N VAL A 218 -10.19 -6.04 -0.06
CA VAL A 218 -9.36 -7.20 -0.44
C VAL A 218 -10.11 -8.51 -0.16
N GLY A 219 -10.78 -8.60 0.98
CA GLY A 219 -11.62 -9.75 1.31
C GLY A 219 -12.77 -9.96 0.32
N ILE A 220 -13.39 -8.87 -0.14
CA ILE A 220 -14.43 -8.90 -1.18
C ILE A 220 -13.84 -9.34 -2.52
N SER A 221 -12.63 -8.88 -2.89
CA SER A 221 -12.03 -9.24 -4.17
C SER A 221 -11.69 -10.71 -4.33
N TYR A 222 -11.48 -11.42 -3.23
CA TYR A 222 -11.31 -12.87 -3.27
C TYR A 222 -12.62 -13.63 -3.53
N CYS A 223 -13.79 -13.04 -3.22
CA CYS A 223 -15.08 -13.73 -3.27
C CYS A 223 -16.05 -13.23 -4.33
N LEU A 224 -15.78 -12.07 -4.94
CA LEU A 224 -16.69 -11.40 -5.86
C LEU A 224 -15.92 -10.74 -7.00
N GLU A 225 -16.39 -10.91 -8.24
CA GLU A 225 -15.82 -10.28 -9.43
C GLU A 225 -16.60 -9.00 -9.82
N PRO A 226 -15.94 -7.93 -10.30
CA PRO A 226 -16.61 -6.69 -10.68
C PRO A 226 -17.37 -6.80 -12.02
N THR A 227 -18.58 -6.21 -12.11
CA THR A 227 -19.43 -6.27 -13.33
C THR A 227 -18.81 -5.54 -14.52
N LEU A 228 -17.90 -4.58 -14.31
CA LEU A 228 -17.23 -3.82 -15.36
C LEU A 228 -16.10 -4.58 -16.10
N SER A 229 -15.93 -5.88 -15.87
CA SER A 229 -14.99 -6.77 -16.59
C SER A 229 -15.28 -6.94 -18.11
N GLY A 230 -16.26 -6.23 -18.67
CA GLY A 230 -16.67 -6.31 -20.08
C GLY A 230 -15.87 -5.45 -21.07
N ARG A 231 -14.65 -5.88 -21.44
CA ARG A 231 -14.00 -5.85 -22.80
C ARG A 231 -12.48 -5.59 -22.76
N VAL A 232 -11.71 -6.62 -22.41
CA VAL A 232 -10.61 -7.12 -23.26
C VAL A 232 -10.71 -8.65 -23.25
N ARG A 233 -10.93 -9.27 -24.42
CA ARG A 233 -10.91 -10.73 -24.56
C ARG A 233 -9.46 -11.21 -24.69
N VAL A 234 -9.00 -11.97 -23.71
CA VAL A 234 -7.99 -13.02 -23.90
C VAL A 234 -8.79 -14.32 -24.17
N PRO A 235 -8.40 -15.17 -25.15
CA PRO A 235 -9.25 -16.28 -25.58
C PRO A 235 -9.22 -17.43 -24.55
N VAL A 236 -10.36 -17.70 -23.93
CA VAL A 236 -10.59 -18.95 -23.19
C VAL A 236 -11.17 -19.98 -24.16
N ILE A 237 -10.48 -21.10 -24.28
CA ILE A 237 -10.93 -22.28 -25.01
C ILE A 237 -12.02 -22.98 -24.19
N ASP A 238 -13.14 -23.24 -24.85
CA ASP A 238 -14.34 -23.94 -24.37
C ASP A 238 -14.03 -25.36 -23.87
N THR A 239 -14.40 -25.68 -22.62
CA THR A 239 -14.26 -27.02 -22.02
C THR A 239 -15.64 -27.66 -21.77
N ASP A 240 -16.25 -28.20 -22.83
CA ASP A 240 -17.38 -29.12 -22.69
C ASP A 240 -16.88 -30.46 -22.08
N PRO A 241 -17.41 -30.92 -20.91
CA PRO A 241 -16.96 -32.14 -20.24
C PRO A 241 -17.46 -33.45 -20.88
N ALA A 242 -18.14 -33.40 -22.03
CA ALA A 242 -18.85 -34.54 -22.59
C ALA A 242 -18.14 -35.25 -23.75
N SER A 243 -16.90 -35.74 -23.56
CA SER A 243 -16.40 -36.87 -24.35
C SER A 243 -15.30 -37.68 -23.64
N VAL A 244 -15.70 -38.63 -22.81
CA VAL A 244 -14.84 -39.70 -22.31
C VAL A 244 -14.60 -40.73 -23.41
N ALA A 245 -13.35 -41.01 -23.82
CA ALA A 245 -12.88 -42.36 -24.16
C ALA A 245 -11.35 -42.47 -24.48
N LYS A 246 -10.69 -43.31 -23.68
CA LYS A 246 -9.60 -44.26 -24.00
C LYS A 246 -8.22 -43.74 -24.46
N ALA A 247 -7.27 -43.89 -23.52
CA ALA A 247 -5.94 -44.48 -23.64
C ALA A 247 -5.27 -44.56 -25.03
N GLY A 248 -4.13 -43.89 -25.15
CA GLY A 248 -3.08 -44.13 -26.15
C GLY A 248 -1.92 -43.14 -25.96
N GLU A 249 -0.72 -43.65 -25.73
CA GLU A 249 0.54 -42.89 -25.70
C GLU A 249 0.77 -42.11 -27.00
N ALA A 250 1.00 -40.79 -26.94
CA ALA A 250 1.72 -39.98 -27.94
C ALA A 250 2.08 -38.58 -27.36
N PRO A 251 3.09 -37.87 -27.92
CA PRO A 251 4.00 -36.98 -27.19
C PRO A 251 3.53 -35.52 -27.03
N ILE A 252 3.95 -34.90 -25.93
CA ILE A 252 3.83 -33.45 -25.67
C ILE A 252 4.66 -32.64 -26.68
N THR A 253 4.01 -31.68 -27.34
CA THR A 253 4.60 -30.78 -28.35
C THR A 253 5.30 -29.57 -27.70
N GLU A 254 6.64 -29.64 -27.62
CA GLU A 254 7.71 -28.63 -27.77
C GLU A 254 7.53 -27.08 -27.63
N SER A 255 6.42 -26.49 -27.17
CA SER A 255 6.29 -25.01 -27.23
C SER A 255 5.46 -24.28 -26.16
N ALA A 256 5.04 -24.92 -25.08
CA ALA A 256 4.36 -24.20 -23.99
C ALA A 256 4.82 -24.73 -22.64
N LEU A 257 5.94 -24.20 -22.13
CA LEU A 257 6.25 -24.37 -20.72
C LEU A 257 5.28 -23.47 -19.94
N GLY A 258 4.33 -24.10 -19.27
CA GLY A 258 3.38 -23.50 -18.35
C GLY A 258 3.12 -24.50 -17.22
N GLU A 259 3.49 -24.15 -16.00
CA GLU A 259 3.41 -25.03 -14.85
C GLU A 259 3.06 -24.25 -13.59
N SER A 260 1.90 -24.57 -13.00
CA SER A 260 1.40 -23.99 -11.74
C SER A 260 1.49 -24.96 -10.56
N PHE A 261 1.96 -26.21 -10.77
CA PHE A 261 2.12 -27.25 -9.75
C PHE A 261 0.84 -27.70 -9.02
N GLU A 262 -0.33 -27.31 -9.53
CA GLU A 262 -1.63 -27.60 -8.95
C GLU A 262 -2.02 -29.08 -9.03
N GLU A 263 -1.54 -29.78 -10.07
CA GLU A 263 -1.79 -31.20 -10.25
C GLU A 263 -1.19 -32.05 -9.12
N THR A 264 -1.81 -33.19 -8.82
CA THR A 264 -1.38 -34.04 -7.69
C THR A 264 -0.10 -34.84 -7.96
N ALA A 265 0.34 -34.93 -9.22
CA ALA A 265 1.55 -35.64 -9.61
C ALA A 265 2.77 -34.72 -9.45
N PHE A 266 3.83 -35.21 -8.79
CA PHE A 266 5.09 -34.49 -8.68
C PHE A 266 6.30 -35.41 -8.88
N PRO A 267 7.30 -35.03 -9.71
CA PRO A 267 7.28 -33.85 -10.57
C PRO A 267 6.16 -33.91 -11.62
N PRO A 268 5.71 -32.76 -12.13
CA PRO A 268 4.70 -32.72 -13.19
C PRO A 268 5.17 -33.45 -14.47
N ALA A 269 4.24 -33.72 -15.39
CA ALA A 269 4.55 -34.47 -16.59
C ALA A 269 5.68 -33.82 -17.41
N GLY A 270 6.74 -34.59 -17.70
CA GLY A 270 7.91 -34.13 -18.46
C GLY A 270 8.96 -33.38 -17.64
N TRP A 271 8.65 -32.97 -16.41
CA TRP A 271 9.64 -32.45 -15.47
C TRP A 271 10.42 -33.59 -14.81
N SER A 272 11.62 -33.28 -14.33
CA SER A 272 12.44 -34.23 -13.58
C SER A 272 13.06 -33.58 -12.36
N VAL A 273 13.30 -34.40 -11.32
CA VAL A 273 13.96 -33.96 -10.09
C VAL A 273 15.28 -34.70 -9.94
N LEU A 274 16.36 -33.97 -9.67
CA LEU A 274 17.65 -34.54 -9.30
C LEU A 274 18.07 -34.00 -7.93
N THR A 275 18.59 -34.88 -7.08
CA THR A 275 19.14 -34.50 -5.77
C THR A 275 20.59 -34.95 -5.70
N ALA A 276 21.51 -34.00 -5.59
CA ALA A 276 22.94 -34.26 -5.48
C ALA A 276 23.37 -34.21 -4.00
N GLY A 277 23.09 -35.27 -3.24
CA GLY A 277 23.43 -35.29 -1.82
C GLY A 277 23.42 -36.68 -1.19
N GLY A 278 23.73 -36.75 0.12
CA GLY A 278 23.60 -37.97 0.91
C GLY A 278 22.12 -38.37 1.09
N ALA A 279 21.86 -39.62 1.48
CA ALA A 279 20.49 -40.06 1.78
C ALA A 279 19.83 -39.12 2.82
N GLY A 280 18.64 -38.61 2.50
CA GLY A 280 17.91 -37.65 3.34
C GLY A 280 18.14 -36.17 3.01
N SER A 281 18.91 -35.87 1.96
CA SER A 281 19.02 -34.48 1.45
C SER A 281 17.66 -33.98 0.96
N PRO A 282 17.27 -32.73 1.29
CA PRO A 282 16.05 -32.12 0.78
C PRO A 282 15.97 -32.22 -0.75
N THR A 283 14.76 -32.41 -1.26
CA THR A 283 14.47 -32.50 -2.69
C THR A 283 13.22 -31.70 -3.01
N TRP A 284 13.04 -31.36 -4.28
CA TRP A 284 11.79 -30.76 -4.74
C TRP A 284 10.62 -31.70 -4.49
N GLU A 285 9.55 -31.16 -3.93
CA GLU A 285 8.27 -31.81 -3.76
C GLU A 285 7.12 -30.82 -3.96
N ARG A 286 5.90 -31.35 -4.02
CA ARG A 286 4.69 -30.55 -4.06
C ARG A 286 4.24 -30.23 -2.64
N VAL A 287 4.03 -28.96 -2.34
CA VAL A 287 3.50 -28.49 -1.06
C VAL A 287 2.07 -27.97 -1.21
N THR A 288 1.23 -28.14 -0.19
CA THR A 288 -0.16 -27.60 -0.13
C THR A 288 -0.47 -26.92 1.20
N LEU A 289 0.57 -26.52 1.93
CA LEU A 289 0.39 -25.85 3.21
C LEU A 289 -0.17 -24.44 2.96
N PRO A 290 -1.08 -23.94 3.81
CA PRO A 290 -1.57 -22.57 3.69
C PRO A 290 -0.41 -21.56 3.64
N GLY A 291 -0.45 -20.64 2.67
CA GLY A 291 0.61 -19.65 2.45
C GLY A 291 1.87 -20.17 1.74
N HIS A 292 1.89 -21.41 1.27
CA HIS A 292 3.01 -22.00 0.51
C HIS A 292 2.71 -22.10 -1.00
N ALA A 293 1.69 -21.38 -1.49
CA ALA A 293 1.35 -21.26 -2.89
C ALA A 293 1.04 -19.79 -3.20
N SER A 294 1.43 -19.33 -4.39
CA SER A 294 1.27 -17.93 -4.79
C SER A 294 -0.12 -17.65 -5.35
N ASP A 295 -0.67 -18.62 -6.06
CA ASP A 295 -2.04 -18.73 -6.53
C ASP A 295 -2.45 -20.20 -6.35
N GLY A 296 -3.75 -20.51 -6.36
CA GLY A 296 -4.21 -21.88 -6.22
C GLY A 296 -3.95 -22.50 -4.84
N VAL A 297 -3.60 -23.79 -4.82
CA VAL A 297 -3.44 -24.59 -3.59
C VAL A 297 -2.10 -25.32 -3.47
N ALA A 298 -1.21 -25.22 -4.45
CA ALA A 298 0.08 -25.90 -4.41
C ALA A 298 1.22 -25.14 -5.09
N ALA A 299 2.45 -25.47 -4.69
CA ALA A 299 3.67 -25.01 -5.35
C ALA A 299 4.74 -26.11 -5.36
N ALA A 300 5.81 -25.89 -6.12
CA ALA A 300 7.03 -26.67 -5.99
C ALA A 300 7.85 -26.11 -4.82
N TRP A 301 8.30 -26.98 -3.93
CA TRP A 301 9.00 -26.59 -2.71
C TRP A 301 10.21 -27.48 -2.44
N VAL A 302 11.28 -26.87 -1.94
CA VAL A 302 12.37 -27.57 -1.27
C VAL A 302 12.42 -27.04 0.15
N GLY A 303 12.08 -27.88 1.12
CA GLY A 303 12.40 -27.54 2.49
C GLY A 303 12.03 -28.53 3.58
N GLY A 304 12.02 -28.03 4.82
CA GLY A 304 11.83 -28.80 6.04
C GLY A 304 13.09 -28.89 6.91
N GLY A 305 12.92 -29.26 8.18
CA GLY A 305 14.00 -29.34 9.18
C GLY A 305 14.97 -30.51 8.96
N SER A 306 15.70 -30.48 7.83
CA SER A 306 16.76 -31.43 7.51
C SER A 306 18.13 -30.84 7.82
N PRO A 307 18.99 -31.56 8.56
CA PRO A 307 20.37 -31.15 8.78
C PRO A 307 21.27 -31.49 7.57
N GLN A 308 20.76 -32.14 6.53
CA GLN A 308 21.52 -32.42 5.31
C GLN A 308 21.49 -31.20 4.38
N ALA A 309 22.64 -30.95 3.73
CA ALA A 309 22.72 -29.92 2.71
C ALA A 309 21.80 -30.25 1.53
N ALA A 310 21.06 -29.25 1.05
CA ALA A 310 20.28 -29.32 -0.17
C ALA A 310 21.19 -29.12 -1.39
N ASP A 311 20.94 -29.90 -2.43
CA ASP A 311 21.36 -29.64 -3.81
C ASP A 311 20.30 -30.27 -4.71
N ALA A 312 19.17 -29.57 -4.79
CA ALA A 312 17.93 -30.05 -5.38
C ALA A 312 17.67 -29.33 -6.70
N TRP A 313 17.45 -30.08 -7.76
CA TRP A 313 17.24 -29.58 -9.12
C TRP A 313 15.83 -29.98 -9.58
N LEU A 314 15.05 -29.01 -10.03
CA LEU A 314 13.78 -29.20 -10.72
C LEU A 314 13.99 -28.78 -12.18
N ILE A 315 13.99 -29.76 -13.07
CA ILE A 315 14.39 -29.60 -14.47
C ILE A 315 13.14 -29.66 -15.35
N SER A 316 12.97 -28.65 -16.19
CA SER A 316 11.84 -28.53 -17.10
C SER A 316 11.90 -29.59 -18.22
N PRO A 317 10.78 -29.86 -18.89
CA PRO A 317 10.81 -30.44 -20.23
C PRO A 317 11.65 -29.58 -21.19
N PRO A 318 12.11 -30.14 -22.32
CA PRO A 318 12.73 -29.37 -23.38
C PRO A 318 11.83 -28.24 -23.90
N ILE A 319 12.41 -27.07 -24.12
CA ILE A 319 11.77 -25.88 -24.68
C ILE A 319 12.59 -25.33 -25.86
N VAL A 320 11.94 -24.54 -26.72
CA VAL A 320 12.60 -23.84 -27.83
C VAL A 320 12.27 -22.34 -27.74
N PRO A 321 13.12 -21.51 -27.10
CA PRO A 321 12.90 -20.07 -27.01
C PRO A 321 12.87 -19.45 -28.40
N SER A 322 11.82 -18.73 -28.77
CA SER A 322 11.72 -18.07 -30.07
C SER A 322 10.58 -17.07 -30.13
N GLY A 323 10.75 -15.96 -30.86
CA GLY A 323 9.71 -14.94 -31.01
C GLY A 323 9.19 -14.47 -29.64
N ASP A 324 7.88 -14.65 -29.41
CA ASP A 324 7.19 -14.29 -28.16
C ASP A 324 7.48 -15.26 -27.00
N LEU A 325 8.37 -16.24 -27.15
CA LEU A 325 8.87 -17.13 -26.10
C LEU A 325 10.30 -16.74 -25.72
N SER A 326 10.54 -15.46 -25.52
CA SER A 326 11.87 -14.88 -25.34
C SER A 326 12.36 -14.83 -23.90
N ALA A 327 11.49 -15.11 -22.93
CA ALA A 327 11.82 -15.09 -21.51
C ALA A 327 11.00 -16.12 -20.72
N VAL A 328 11.57 -16.60 -19.62
CA VAL A 328 10.84 -17.40 -18.63
C VAL A 328 10.49 -16.54 -17.44
N ARG A 329 9.21 -16.58 -17.06
CA ARG A 329 8.66 -15.97 -15.84
C ARG A 329 8.38 -17.06 -14.82
N PHE A 330 8.59 -16.76 -13.55
CA PHE A 330 8.21 -17.63 -12.43
C PHE A 330 7.99 -16.78 -11.18
N LYS A 331 7.15 -17.27 -10.27
CA LYS A 331 7.05 -16.74 -8.92
C LYS A 331 7.91 -17.57 -7.98
N TRP A 332 8.52 -16.92 -6.99
CA TRP A 332 9.36 -17.58 -6.01
C TRP A 332 9.15 -16.97 -4.62
N ALA A 333 9.35 -17.78 -3.59
CA ALA A 333 9.38 -17.33 -2.20
C ALA A 333 10.41 -18.15 -1.43
N GLY A 334 10.89 -17.62 -0.30
CA GLY A 334 11.66 -18.43 0.63
C GLY A 334 11.88 -17.72 1.95
N SER A 335 12.42 -18.45 2.93
CA SER A 335 12.60 -17.96 4.30
C SER A 335 14.00 -18.24 4.84
N ARG A 336 14.72 -17.19 5.25
CA ARG A 336 16.02 -17.31 5.95
C ARG A 336 15.90 -17.55 7.45
N ILE A 337 14.68 -17.43 7.98
CA ILE A 337 14.40 -17.76 9.38
C ILE A 337 14.59 -19.26 9.62
N TRP A 338 14.20 -20.07 8.63
CA TRP A 338 14.26 -21.53 8.70
C TRP A 338 15.45 -22.12 7.93
N ALA A 339 15.96 -21.42 6.91
CA ALA A 339 17.12 -21.80 6.13
C ALA A 339 18.29 -20.84 6.38
N HIS A 340 19.30 -21.26 7.16
CA HIS A 340 20.42 -20.39 7.51
C HIS A 340 21.34 -20.05 6.33
N ALA A 341 21.38 -20.90 5.31
CA ALA A 341 22.17 -20.69 4.10
C ALA A 341 21.45 -21.35 2.92
N VAL A 342 20.58 -20.60 2.23
CA VAL A 342 19.89 -21.04 1.01
C VAL A 342 20.29 -20.17 -0.17
N ASP A 343 20.76 -20.83 -1.22
CA ASP A 343 21.02 -20.27 -2.53
C ASP A 343 20.05 -20.90 -3.52
N ALA A 344 19.42 -20.08 -4.36
CA ALA A 344 18.59 -20.56 -5.46
C ALA A 344 19.11 -20.00 -6.79
N SER A 345 18.93 -20.75 -7.87
CA SER A 345 19.32 -20.31 -9.20
C SER A 345 18.44 -20.92 -10.28
N LEU A 346 18.35 -20.22 -11.40
CA LEU A 346 17.79 -20.71 -12.64
C LEU A 346 18.94 -20.90 -13.63
N GLY A 347 19.13 -22.13 -14.08
CA GLY A 347 20.08 -22.49 -15.13
C GLY A 347 19.40 -22.81 -16.45
N VAL A 348 20.17 -22.72 -17.53
CA VAL A 348 19.83 -23.21 -18.87
C VAL A 348 20.97 -24.00 -19.48
N ARG A 349 20.65 -24.97 -20.33
CA ARG A 349 21.61 -25.71 -21.15
C ARG A 349 20.94 -26.20 -22.43
N ASN A 350 21.71 -26.54 -23.46
CA ASN A 350 21.15 -27.33 -24.54
C ASN A 350 20.81 -28.74 -24.05
N VAL A 351 19.75 -29.33 -24.58
CA VAL A 351 19.42 -30.73 -24.29
C VAL A 351 20.63 -31.62 -24.61
N GLY A 352 21.09 -32.36 -23.60
CA GLY A 352 22.23 -33.28 -23.72
C GLY A 352 23.59 -32.70 -23.27
N ASP A 353 23.68 -31.40 -23.03
CA ASP A 353 24.87 -30.80 -22.42
C ASP A 353 24.93 -31.15 -20.92
N VAL A 354 26.16 -31.23 -20.40
CA VAL A 354 26.40 -31.55 -18.97
C VAL A 354 26.44 -30.27 -18.12
N GLU A 355 26.96 -29.18 -18.69
CA GLU A 355 27.16 -27.92 -18.01
C GLU A 355 25.91 -27.03 -18.05
N TRP A 356 25.63 -26.36 -16.94
CA TRP A 356 24.54 -25.41 -16.81
C TRP A 356 25.08 -23.99 -16.86
N THR A 357 24.45 -23.14 -17.67
CA THR A 357 24.68 -21.69 -17.65
C THR A 357 23.67 -21.05 -16.71
N THR A 358 24.13 -20.37 -15.66
CA THR A 358 23.25 -19.64 -14.74
C THR A 358 22.67 -18.42 -15.43
N LEU A 359 21.34 -18.34 -15.48
CA LEU A 359 20.59 -17.19 -15.99
C LEU A 359 20.16 -16.24 -14.87
N TRP A 360 19.88 -16.79 -13.69
CA TRP A 360 19.55 -16.04 -12.50
C TRP A 360 20.07 -16.78 -11.26
N SER A 361 20.46 -16.01 -10.25
CA SER A 361 20.79 -16.49 -8.92
C SER A 361 20.15 -15.56 -7.90
N LEU A 362 19.61 -16.16 -6.84
CA LEU A 362 19.11 -15.47 -5.65
C LEU A 362 20.21 -14.57 -5.08
N SER A 363 19.93 -13.28 -4.97
CA SER A 363 20.88 -12.36 -4.34
C SER A 363 20.87 -12.56 -2.82
N LEU A 364 22.01 -12.29 -2.17
CA LEU A 364 22.05 -12.24 -0.70
C LEU A 364 21.12 -11.16 -0.15
N ASP A 365 20.83 -10.14 -0.95
CA ASP A 365 20.06 -8.97 -0.52
C ASP A 365 18.58 -9.06 -0.94
N GLU A 366 18.19 -10.12 -1.67
CA GLU A 366 16.79 -10.32 -2.01
C GLU A 366 16.00 -10.73 -0.74
N PRO A 367 14.96 -9.96 -0.36
CA PRO A 367 14.26 -10.15 0.91
C PRO A 367 13.51 -11.49 0.99
N MET A 368 13.90 -12.30 1.97
CA MET A 368 13.30 -13.58 2.33
C MET A 368 12.62 -13.44 3.70
N ALA A 369 11.31 -13.67 3.78
CA ALA A 369 10.49 -13.30 4.93
C ALA A 369 9.66 -14.48 5.47
N ASP A 370 9.13 -14.31 6.68
CA ASP A 370 8.06 -15.13 7.27
C ASP A 370 6.91 -14.17 7.68
N PRO A 371 5.68 -14.32 7.14
CA PRO A 371 5.23 -15.36 6.20
C PRO A 371 5.90 -15.27 4.83
N PHE A 372 5.86 -16.36 4.06
CA PHE A 372 6.38 -16.38 2.69
C PHE A 372 5.71 -15.32 1.82
N ILE A 373 6.51 -14.48 1.18
CA ILE A 373 6.06 -13.46 0.22
C ILE A 373 6.53 -13.90 -1.16
N PHE A 374 5.58 -14.23 -2.04
CA PHE A 374 5.89 -14.59 -3.41
C PHE A 374 6.25 -13.37 -4.25
N ARG A 375 7.32 -13.50 -5.02
CA ARG A 375 7.87 -12.48 -5.90
C ARG A 375 7.97 -13.04 -7.31
N GLU A 376 7.66 -12.22 -8.30
CA GLU A 376 7.79 -12.62 -9.69
C GLU A 376 9.20 -12.30 -10.22
N ARG A 377 9.75 -13.16 -11.06
CA ARG A 377 10.98 -12.93 -11.81
C ARG A 377 10.75 -13.31 -13.27
N ALA A 378 11.26 -12.50 -14.19
CA ALA A 378 11.38 -12.84 -15.60
C ALA A 378 12.86 -12.83 -16.00
N VAL A 379 13.28 -13.83 -16.77
CA VAL A 379 14.68 -13.99 -17.17
C VAL A 379 14.75 -14.25 -18.67
N GLY A 380 15.54 -13.43 -19.37
CA GLY A 380 15.66 -13.48 -20.82
C GLY A 380 16.40 -14.72 -21.31
N LEU A 381 15.94 -15.28 -22.43
CA LEU A 381 16.49 -16.45 -23.11
C LEU A 381 17.00 -16.12 -24.52
N GLY A 382 17.21 -14.82 -24.82
CA GLY A 382 17.54 -14.34 -26.17
C GLY A 382 18.79 -14.99 -26.78
N ASP A 383 19.82 -15.24 -25.97
CA ASP A 383 21.06 -15.91 -26.41
C ASP A 383 20.85 -17.38 -26.82
N TRP A 384 19.71 -17.96 -26.42
CA TRP A 384 19.32 -19.34 -26.66
C TRP A 384 18.20 -19.47 -27.70
N ALA A 385 17.87 -18.37 -28.39
CA ALA A 385 16.80 -18.34 -29.37
C ALA A 385 17.03 -19.39 -30.49
N GLY A 386 16.03 -20.25 -30.69
CA GLY A 386 16.03 -21.32 -31.68
C GLY A 386 16.78 -22.60 -31.28
N ALA A 387 17.43 -22.63 -30.11
CA ALA A 387 18.02 -23.84 -29.57
C ALA A 387 17.00 -24.65 -28.76
N THR A 388 17.12 -25.98 -28.76
CA THR A 388 16.35 -26.84 -27.84
C THR A 388 17.10 -26.92 -26.52
N VAL A 389 16.53 -26.31 -25.48
CA VAL A 389 17.16 -26.15 -24.17
C VAL A 389 16.28 -26.72 -23.05
N GLU A 390 16.88 -26.99 -21.91
CA GLU A 390 16.17 -27.27 -20.65
C GLU A 390 16.49 -26.16 -19.65
N LEU A 391 15.53 -25.88 -18.76
CA LEU A 391 15.70 -24.99 -17.63
C LEU A 391 15.82 -25.82 -16.35
N ALA A 392 16.57 -25.32 -15.37
CA ALA A 392 16.62 -25.93 -14.05
C ALA A 392 16.56 -24.91 -12.93
N PHE A 393 15.59 -25.09 -12.03
CA PHE A 393 15.60 -24.43 -10.73
C PHE A 393 16.44 -25.27 -9.77
N ARG A 394 17.57 -24.72 -9.34
CA ARG A 394 18.48 -25.37 -8.39
C ARG A 394 18.44 -24.64 -7.06
N VAL A 395 18.21 -25.39 -5.99
CA VAL A 395 18.34 -24.91 -4.61
C VAL A 395 19.51 -25.64 -3.96
N THR A 396 20.49 -24.87 -3.48
CA THR A 396 21.61 -25.36 -2.66
C THR A 396 21.60 -24.72 -1.30
N GLY A 397 22.10 -25.41 -0.28
CA GLY A 397 22.16 -24.81 1.04
C GLY A 397 22.56 -25.77 2.15
N ALA A 398 23.00 -25.24 3.29
CA ALA A 398 23.26 -26.00 4.50
C ALA A 398 22.28 -25.57 5.60
N ASP A 399 21.91 -26.50 6.49
CA ASP A 399 21.03 -26.24 7.64
C ASP A 399 19.61 -25.76 7.25
N GLY A 400 18.90 -26.58 6.48
CA GLY A 400 17.54 -26.31 6.00
C GLY A 400 17.53 -25.54 4.68
N ALA A 401 16.83 -26.07 3.68
CA ALA A 401 16.36 -25.29 2.55
C ALA A 401 14.93 -24.87 2.85
N ASP A 402 14.51 -23.69 2.39
CA ASP A 402 13.10 -23.31 2.46
C ASP A 402 12.78 -22.33 1.33
N PHE A 403 12.52 -22.90 0.16
CA PHE A 403 12.41 -22.17 -1.09
C PHE A 403 11.32 -22.78 -1.99
N MET A 404 10.55 -21.91 -2.63
CA MET A 404 9.39 -22.27 -3.44
C MET A 404 9.48 -21.65 -4.82
N ILE A 405 8.95 -22.39 -5.80
CA ILE A 405 8.71 -21.92 -7.16
C ILE A 405 7.26 -22.21 -7.51
N ASP A 406 6.64 -21.25 -8.17
CA ASP A 406 5.26 -21.32 -8.62
C ASP A 406 5.09 -20.57 -9.96
N GLU A 407 3.98 -20.79 -10.65
CA GLU A 407 3.56 -20.03 -11.85
C GLU A 407 4.66 -19.89 -12.92
N VAL A 408 5.34 -20.98 -13.27
CA VAL A 408 6.39 -21.00 -14.30
C VAL A 408 5.77 -20.90 -15.69
N ALA A 409 6.16 -19.90 -16.46
CA ALA A 409 5.65 -19.70 -17.81
C ALA A 409 6.71 -19.16 -18.78
N LEU A 410 6.73 -19.68 -20.00
CA LEU A 410 7.52 -19.13 -21.11
C LEU A 410 6.69 -18.12 -21.91
N GLY A 411 7.26 -16.96 -22.24
CA GLY A 411 6.51 -15.90 -22.90
C GLY A 411 7.31 -14.63 -23.18
N ALA A 412 6.59 -13.59 -23.61
CA ALA A 412 7.13 -12.27 -23.92
C ALA A 412 7.12 -11.44 -22.64
N TYR A 413 8.06 -11.74 -21.77
CA TYR A 413 8.25 -11.02 -20.51
C TYR A 413 9.51 -10.16 -20.58
N GLU A 414 9.41 -8.95 -20.04
CA GLU A 414 10.58 -8.09 -19.86
C GLU A 414 11.46 -8.68 -18.75
N PRO A 415 12.74 -9.00 -19.01
CA PRO A 415 13.63 -9.54 -18.00
C PRO A 415 13.74 -8.60 -16.80
N THR A 416 13.54 -9.15 -15.61
CA THR A 416 13.69 -8.44 -14.35
C THR A 416 15.10 -8.66 -13.79
N GLY A 417 15.81 -7.57 -13.51
CA GLY A 417 17.13 -7.58 -12.87
C GLY A 417 17.16 -6.57 -11.70
N PRO A 418 18.26 -6.49 -10.95
CA PRO A 418 18.45 -5.39 -10.01
C PRO A 418 18.20 -4.05 -10.68
N ALA A 419 17.62 -3.11 -9.95
CA ALA A 419 17.29 -1.81 -10.52
C ALA A 419 18.56 -1.17 -11.12
N ALA A 420 18.44 -0.49 -12.26
CA ALA A 420 19.62 0.10 -12.93
C ALA A 420 20.36 1.12 -12.02
N ASN A 421 19.66 1.64 -11.02
CA ASN A 421 20.07 2.66 -10.07
C ASN A 421 20.00 2.16 -8.61
N ASP A 422 20.22 0.88 -8.42
CA ASP A 422 20.29 0.19 -7.13
C ASP A 422 21.49 0.64 -6.26
N ARG A 423 22.57 1.16 -6.88
CA ARG A 423 23.76 1.65 -6.16
C ARG A 423 24.13 3.06 -6.56
N CYS A 424 24.83 3.78 -5.70
CA CYS A 424 25.26 5.15 -6.02
C CYS A 424 26.13 5.25 -7.27
N GLU A 425 26.99 4.27 -7.57
CA GLU A 425 27.84 4.29 -8.77
C GLU A 425 27.04 4.15 -10.07
N SER A 426 25.85 3.55 -10.00
CA SER A 426 24.93 3.42 -11.12
C SER A 426 23.73 4.38 -11.03
N ALA A 427 23.70 5.24 -10.00
CA ALA A 427 22.60 6.17 -9.76
C ALA A 427 22.41 7.12 -10.94
N SER A 428 21.16 7.20 -11.39
CA SER A 428 20.79 8.13 -12.46
C SER A 428 20.67 9.55 -11.92
N ARG A 429 21.20 10.53 -12.66
CA ARG A 429 21.21 11.92 -12.24
C ARG A 429 19.86 12.60 -12.50
N LEU A 430 19.30 13.21 -11.46
CA LEU A 430 18.12 14.08 -11.55
C LEU A 430 18.55 15.56 -11.60
N PHE A 431 17.80 16.37 -12.35
CA PHE A 431 18.03 17.82 -12.49
C PHE A 431 16.75 18.53 -12.94
N GLY A 432 16.60 19.81 -12.57
CA GLY A 432 15.42 20.58 -12.95
C GLY A 432 14.13 19.92 -12.45
N SER A 433 13.11 19.83 -13.30
CA SER A 433 11.93 18.99 -13.02
C SER A 433 12.16 17.57 -13.53
N PHE A 434 11.76 16.58 -12.74
CA PHE A 434 11.87 15.17 -13.06
C PHE A 434 10.58 14.42 -12.75
N ASP A 435 10.37 13.34 -13.49
CA ASP A 435 9.21 12.46 -13.46
C ASP A 435 9.69 11.11 -14.02
N VAL A 436 9.96 10.16 -13.14
CA VAL A 436 10.64 8.90 -13.48
C VAL A 436 9.90 7.72 -12.86
N ASP A 437 9.69 6.67 -13.65
CA ASP A 437 9.15 5.40 -13.18
C ASP A 437 10.29 4.45 -12.81
N GLY A 438 10.10 3.64 -11.78
CA GLY A 438 11.05 2.65 -11.31
C GLY A 438 10.39 1.45 -10.64
N VAL A 439 11.20 0.47 -10.27
CA VAL A 439 10.79 -0.69 -9.46
C VAL A 439 11.92 -1.00 -8.48
N ASN A 440 11.63 -1.13 -7.18
CA ASN A 440 12.65 -1.43 -6.19
C ASN A 440 12.68 -2.91 -5.76
N CYS A 441 11.72 -3.77 -6.16
CA CYS A 441 11.66 -5.16 -5.68
C CYS A 441 12.87 -6.06 -5.91
N TYR A 442 13.80 -5.61 -6.75
CA TYR A 442 15.01 -6.35 -7.10
C TYR A 442 16.29 -5.60 -6.70
N ALA A 443 16.14 -4.42 -6.11
CA ALA A 443 17.24 -3.68 -5.53
C ALA A 443 17.77 -4.37 -4.26
N THR A 444 19.00 -4.04 -3.92
CA THR A 444 19.66 -4.37 -2.67
C THR A 444 19.27 -3.36 -1.60
N ASP A 445 19.12 -3.83 -0.37
CA ASP A 445 18.96 -3.00 0.83
C ASP A 445 20.36 -2.75 1.42
N ASP A 446 21.07 -1.73 0.92
CA ASP A 446 22.49 -1.50 1.23
C ASP A 446 22.79 -0.12 1.84
N LEU A 447 21.77 0.74 1.99
CA LEU A 447 21.89 2.05 2.61
C LEU A 447 21.28 2.12 4.02
N SER A 448 20.70 1.03 4.54
CA SER A 448 19.96 0.99 5.80
C SER A 448 20.69 0.47 7.06
N ASP A 449 22.04 0.32 7.07
CA ASP A 449 22.75 -0.46 8.10
C ASP A 449 22.76 0.13 9.55
N GLY A 450 21.63 0.06 10.25
CA GLY A 450 21.58 0.13 11.71
C GLY A 450 21.81 1.53 12.31
N SER A 451 20.70 2.12 12.75
CA SER A 451 20.56 3.15 13.81
C SER A 451 20.65 4.63 13.47
N ALA A 452 21.38 5.09 12.43
CA ALA A 452 21.52 6.54 12.20
C ALA A 452 20.45 7.16 11.29
N ILE A 453 20.05 6.45 10.23
CA ILE A 453 19.09 6.93 9.22
C ILE A 453 17.66 6.80 9.74
N ALA A 454 17.33 5.63 10.30
CA ALA A 454 16.02 5.31 10.84
C ALA A 454 15.62 6.20 12.03
N GLU A 455 16.55 6.64 12.89
CA GLU A 455 16.21 7.54 14.02
C GLU A 455 15.77 8.95 13.59
N TRP A 456 16.19 9.41 12.41
CA TRP A 456 16.01 10.80 11.99
C TRP A 456 14.91 10.96 10.95
N CYS A 457 14.61 9.92 10.16
CA CYS A 457 13.72 10.00 8.99
C CYS A 457 12.36 9.31 9.16
N GLY A 458 12.13 8.50 10.19
CA GLY A 458 10.88 7.74 10.33
C GLY A 458 10.91 6.77 11.50
N SER A 459 9.99 5.81 11.52
CA SER A 459 10.04 4.68 12.47
C SER A 459 11.24 3.77 12.15
N THR A 460 11.57 2.85 13.07
CA THR A 460 12.83 2.09 13.12
C THR A 460 13.09 1.07 11.98
N ASP A 461 12.29 1.03 10.91
CA ASP A 461 12.23 -0.11 9.96
C ASP A 461 12.32 0.27 8.46
N LEU A 462 13.18 1.23 8.09
CA LEU A 462 13.65 1.39 6.70
C LEU A 462 14.64 0.26 6.38
N GLY A 463 14.14 -0.93 6.04
CA GLY A 463 14.94 -2.13 5.76
C GLY A 463 14.43 -2.83 4.51
N GLY A 464 14.12 -2.03 3.49
CA GLY A 464 13.63 -2.49 2.21
C GLY A 464 14.64 -2.21 1.10
N PRO A 465 14.36 -2.68 -0.13
CA PRO A 465 15.26 -2.46 -1.25
C PRO A 465 15.42 -0.97 -1.61
N ASP A 466 16.66 -0.52 -1.81
CA ASP A 466 17.02 0.87 -2.07
C ASP A 466 17.14 1.19 -3.57
N VAL A 467 16.54 2.29 -4.01
CA VAL A 467 16.75 2.83 -5.35
C VAL A 467 17.25 4.26 -5.27
N VAL A 468 18.41 4.52 -5.88
CA VAL A 468 19.24 5.69 -5.60
C VAL A 468 19.31 6.64 -6.81
N TYR A 469 19.16 7.93 -6.57
CA TYR A 469 19.26 8.98 -7.59
C TYR A 469 20.28 10.06 -7.23
N GLU A 470 21.10 10.47 -8.20
CA GLU A 470 22.15 11.48 -7.99
C GLU A 470 21.60 12.91 -8.11
N LEU A 471 21.91 13.78 -7.13
CA LEU A 471 21.61 15.21 -7.12
C LEU A 471 22.89 16.04 -6.99
N ARG A 472 22.93 17.22 -7.66
CA ARG A 472 24.06 18.17 -7.59
C ARG A 472 23.60 19.62 -7.34
N PRO A 473 23.03 19.90 -6.17
CA PRO A 473 22.57 21.24 -5.78
C PRO A 473 23.71 22.21 -5.49
N ALA A 474 23.42 23.50 -5.63
CA ALA A 474 24.16 24.58 -4.97
C ALA A 474 23.55 24.90 -3.60
N ALA A 475 24.36 25.48 -2.70
CA ALA A 475 23.87 26.01 -1.43
C ALA A 475 22.74 27.03 -1.66
N GLY A 476 21.61 26.81 -1.00
CA GLY A 476 20.37 27.58 -1.11
C GLY A 476 19.38 27.05 -2.14
N ASP A 477 19.75 26.10 -3.00
CA ASP A 477 18.79 25.42 -3.89
C ASP A 477 17.76 24.65 -3.07
N THR A 478 16.58 24.45 -3.65
CA THR A 478 15.51 23.67 -3.02
C THR A 478 15.18 22.43 -3.83
N LEU A 479 14.87 21.34 -3.14
CA LEU A 479 14.29 20.12 -3.69
C LEU A 479 12.84 20.03 -3.20
N THR A 480 11.92 19.74 -4.12
CA THR A 480 10.61 19.20 -3.79
C THR A 480 10.46 17.88 -4.53
N ALA A 481 10.20 16.79 -3.85
CA ALA A 481 10.06 15.46 -4.46
C ALA A 481 8.94 14.68 -3.78
N HIS A 482 8.29 13.81 -4.53
CA HIS A 482 7.21 12.94 -4.10
C HIS A 482 7.39 11.57 -4.76
N VAL A 483 7.27 10.49 -3.98
CA VAL A 483 7.18 9.13 -4.51
C VAL A 483 5.73 8.66 -4.43
N ASP A 484 5.18 8.28 -5.58
CA ASP A 484 3.88 7.66 -5.73
C ASP A 484 4.07 6.16 -5.90
N ALA A 485 3.55 5.39 -4.95
CA ALA A 485 3.69 3.95 -4.86
C ALA A 485 2.49 3.36 -4.11
N ASP A 486 2.07 2.17 -4.50
CA ASP A 486 0.99 1.40 -3.85
C ASP A 486 1.51 0.50 -2.70
N TRP A 487 2.78 0.65 -2.34
CA TRP A 487 3.48 -0.02 -1.25
C TRP A 487 4.10 1.01 -0.29
N GLY A 488 4.64 0.55 0.84
CA GLY A 488 5.24 1.40 1.88
C GLY A 488 6.55 2.08 1.47
N ALA A 489 6.53 2.87 0.41
CA ALA A 489 7.68 3.59 -0.11
C ALA A 489 8.04 4.79 0.78
N SER A 490 9.32 5.07 0.92
CA SER A 490 9.88 6.18 1.69
C SER A 490 10.93 6.90 0.86
N LEU A 491 11.03 8.21 1.04
CA LEU A 491 12.08 9.05 0.49
C LEU A 491 13.02 9.54 1.57
N TYR A 492 14.32 9.48 1.32
CA TYR A 492 15.30 10.17 2.14
C TYR A 492 16.47 10.72 1.32
N LEU A 493 17.21 11.66 1.91
CA LEU A 493 18.30 12.38 1.26
C LEU A 493 19.61 12.16 2.01
N LEU A 494 20.65 11.74 1.29
CA LEU A 494 22.00 11.51 1.81
C LEU A 494 22.99 12.56 1.28
N GLU A 495 23.90 13.04 2.13
CA GLU A 495 25.03 13.90 1.75
C GLU A 495 26.24 13.11 1.20
N GLY A 496 26.12 11.79 1.05
CA GLY A 496 27.16 10.88 0.58
C GLY A 496 26.65 9.44 0.44
N CYS A 497 27.47 8.53 -0.10
CA CYS A 497 27.07 7.14 -0.39
C CYS A 497 27.43 6.14 0.74
N ALA A 498 27.74 6.62 1.94
CA ALA A 498 28.01 5.71 3.05
C ALA A 498 26.75 5.61 3.91
N ALA A 499 26.45 4.43 4.45
CA ALA A 499 25.30 4.20 5.34
C ALA A 499 25.33 5.08 6.63
N ASN A 500 26.47 5.72 6.91
CA ASN A 500 26.64 6.71 7.98
C ASN A 500 26.69 8.18 7.50
N ALA A 501 26.37 8.45 6.24
CA ALA A 501 26.31 9.80 5.71
C ALA A 501 25.26 10.61 6.47
N ALA A 502 25.49 11.92 6.62
CA ALA A 502 24.48 12.80 7.23
C ALA A 502 23.18 12.70 6.43
N VAL A 503 22.10 12.39 7.14
CA VAL A 503 20.76 12.22 6.55
C VAL A 503 19.95 13.46 6.83
N ALA A 504 19.42 14.05 5.76
CA ALA A 504 18.47 15.14 5.86
C ALA A 504 17.07 14.61 5.61
N CYS A 505 16.35 14.38 6.70
CA CYS A 505 14.96 13.96 6.69
C CYS A 505 14.10 15.19 6.43
N ALA A 506 13.84 15.43 5.16
CA ALA A 506 13.29 16.69 4.67
C ALA A 506 11.80 16.59 4.33
N GLY A 507 11.15 15.48 4.70
CA GLY A 507 9.74 15.23 4.49
C GLY A 507 8.84 15.49 5.69
N GLN A 508 7.55 15.69 5.44
CA GLN A 508 6.55 15.67 6.50
C GLN A 508 6.18 14.22 6.80
N GLN A 509 6.34 13.82 8.05
CA GLN A 509 5.77 12.59 8.58
C GLN A 509 4.28 12.86 8.89
N GLU A 510 3.37 12.19 8.18
CA GLU A 510 1.92 12.30 8.39
C GLU A 510 1.31 11.03 9.03
N ASP A 511 2.04 9.90 9.05
CA ASP A 511 1.67 8.64 9.70
C ASP A 511 2.92 7.82 10.17
N SER A 512 2.77 6.51 10.46
CA SER A 512 3.85 5.63 10.94
C SER A 512 4.88 5.22 9.87
N ARG A 513 4.68 5.61 8.61
CA ARG A 513 5.57 5.32 7.48
C ARG A 513 6.63 6.41 7.34
N GLY A 514 7.73 6.11 6.63
CA GLY A 514 8.70 7.13 6.24
C GLY A 514 8.09 8.16 5.28
N PRO A 515 8.72 9.33 5.09
CA PRO A 515 8.12 10.41 4.32
C PRO A 515 8.07 10.09 2.82
N THR A 516 6.88 10.16 2.21
CA THR A 516 6.69 10.04 0.76
C THR A 516 6.93 11.35 0.01
N ASP A 517 6.92 12.47 0.73
CA ASP A 517 7.23 13.80 0.24
C ASP A 517 8.51 14.34 0.87
N ILE A 518 9.33 15.05 0.11
CA ILE A 518 10.50 15.78 0.61
C ILE A 518 10.42 17.24 0.14
N PHE A 519 10.59 18.17 1.08
CA PHE A 519 10.99 19.55 0.83
C PHE A 519 12.32 19.84 1.53
N HIS A 520 13.40 19.97 0.76
CA HIS A 520 14.73 20.24 1.31
C HIS A 520 15.30 21.55 0.79
N VAL A 521 16.03 22.27 1.64
CA VAL A 521 16.85 23.43 1.26
C VAL A 521 18.31 23.04 1.52
N PHE A 522 19.10 22.97 0.46
CA PHE A 522 20.48 22.51 0.58
C PHE A 522 21.35 23.58 1.25
N GLU A 523 21.96 23.27 2.39
CA GLU A 523 22.84 24.23 3.09
C GLU A 523 24.21 24.36 2.44
N ARG A 524 24.63 23.36 1.66
CA ARG A 524 25.96 23.29 1.01
C ARG A 524 25.82 22.83 -0.43
N SER A 525 26.69 23.34 -1.29
CA SER A 525 26.84 22.82 -2.65
C SER A 525 27.56 21.48 -2.61
N GLY A 526 27.14 20.50 -3.41
CA GLY A 526 27.81 19.19 -3.41
C GLY A 526 26.99 18.08 -4.02
N LEU A 527 27.53 16.86 -3.91
CA LEU A 527 26.85 15.63 -4.32
C LEU A 527 25.89 15.18 -3.21
N HIS A 528 24.66 14.88 -3.58
CA HIS A 528 23.65 14.31 -2.69
C HIS A 528 22.95 13.16 -3.40
N TYR A 529 22.32 12.27 -2.64
CA TYR A 529 21.57 11.14 -3.17
C TYR A 529 20.15 11.15 -2.63
N LEU A 530 19.16 11.12 -3.53
CA LEU A 530 17.76 10.90 -3.19
C LEU A 530 17.47 9.41 -3.31
N VAL A 531 16.99 8.80 -2.24
CA VAL A 531 16.75 7.35 -2.17
C VAL A 531 15.26 7.10 -2.05
N VAL A 532 14.78 6.13 -2.82
CA VAL A 532 13.46 5.51 -2.70
C VAL A 532 13.68 4.14 -2.03
N ASP A 533 13.09 3.94 -0.88
CA ASP A 533 13.25 2.74 -0.06
C ASP A 533 11.88 2.21 0.38
N GLY A 534 11.80 1.01 0.93
CA GLY A 534 10.62 0.40 1.51
C GLY A 534 10.68 0.14 3.00
N GLU A 535 9.57 0.38 3.66
CA GLU A 535 9.38 -0.03 5.05
C GLU A 535 9.28 -1.56 5.14
N SER A 536 10.04 -2.17 6.05
CA SER A 536 9.96 -3.61 6.38
C SER A 536 10.05 -4.56 5.16
N GLY A 537 10.90 -4.27 4.18
CA GLY A 537 11.06 -5.13 2.99
C GLY A 537 9.99 -4.92 1.91
N SER A 538 9.12 -3.91 2.06
CA SER A 538 8.14 -3.51 1.06
C SER A 538 8.82 -3.10 -0.24
N CYS A 539 8.20 -3.42 -1.36
CA CYS A 539 8.73 -3.05 -2.66
C CYS A 539 7.62 -3.08 -3.70
N GLY A 540 7.86 -2.42 -4.83
CA GLY A 540 6.96 -2.46 -5.97
C GLY A 540 7.38 -1.46 -7.05
N PRO A 541 6.55 -1.29 -8.09
CA PRO A 541 6.70 -0.18 -9.00
C PRO A 541 6.47 1.14 -8.25
N PHE A 542 7.14 2.21 -8.68
CA PHE A 542 6.93 3.54 -8.14
C PHE A 542 7.12 4.59 -9.23
N ARG A 543 6.55 5.77 -9.00
CA ARG A 543 6.78 6.96 -9.79
C ARG A 543 7.32 8.07 -8.91
N LEU A 544 8.52 8.56 -9.23
CA LEU A 544 9.20 9.63 -8.52
C LEU A 544 9.07 10.94 -9.30
N VAL A 545 8.36 11.91 -8.72
CA VAL A 545 8.12 13.23 -9.32
C VAL A 545 8.76 14.30 -8.45
N GLY A 546 9.40 15.29 -9.08
CA GLY A 546 9.94 16.39 -8.30
C GLY A 546 10.55 17.50 -9.11
N ARG A 547 11.11 18.45 -8.39
CA ARG A 547 11.74 19.64 -8.93
C ARG A 547 12.86 20.13 -8.03
N MET A 548 14.02 20.31 -8.64
CA MET A 548 15.08 21.18 -8.13
C MET A 548 14.84 22.62 -8.61
N THR A 549 14.75 23.55 -7.66
CA THR A 549 14.65 24.98 -7.96
C THR A 549 15.93 25.67 -7.56
N GLN A 550 16.54 26.36 -8.52
CA GLN A 550 17.69 27.22 -8.25
C GLN A 550 17.20 28.46 -7.51
N SER A 551 17.76 28.71 -6.32
CA SER A 551 17.42 29.92 -5.57
C SER A 551 17.97 31.14 -6.31
N ALA A 552 17.06 32.00 -6.78
CA ALA A 552 17.41 33.36 -7.13
C ALA A 552 17.69 34.15 -5.83
N THR A 553 18.97 34.17 -5.45
CA THR A 553 19.64 35.20 -4.63
C THR A 553 19.29 35.33 -3.14
N ALA A 554 20.27 34.95 -2.30
CA ALA A 554 20.80 35.72 -1.17
C ALA A 554 19.81 36.33 -0.16
N VAL A 555 19.52 35.57 0.91
CA VAL A 555 19.41 36.19 2.23
C VAL A 555 20.82 36.18 2.82
N PRO A 556 21.46 37.33 3.09
CA PRO A 556 22.74 37.36 3.78
C PRO A 556 22.58 36.70 5.15
N GLN A 557 23.28 35.59 5.34
CA GLN A 557 23.41 34.95 6.64
C GLN A 557 24.52 35.70 7.38
N ASP A 558 24.14 36.74 8.12
CA ASP A 558 25.03 37.26 9.17
C ASP A 558 25.09 36.18 10.25
N SER A 559 26.25 35.57 10.38
CA SER A 559 26.60 34.59 11.41
C SER A 559 26.35 35.16 12.80
N VAL A 560 25.48 34.54 13.59
CA VAL A 560 25.48 34.76 15.05
C VAL A 560 25.05 33.47 15.76
N ASP A 561 26.06 32.77 16.28
CA ASP A 561 25.91 32.00 17.52
C ASP A 561 25.25 32.88 18.60
N ALA A 562 24.31 32.31 19.35
CA ALA A 562 24.11 32.52 20.80
C ALA A 562 22.65 32.72 21.25
N GLU A 563 22.24 31.77 22.10
CA GLU A 563 21.61 31.98 23.41
C GLU A 563 20.12 32.35 23.49
N GLU A 564 19.37 31.41 24.08
CA GLU A 564 18.25 31.42 25.07
C GLU A 564 17.43 32.69 25.43
N ASN A 565 17.74 33.88 24.93
CA ASN A 565 17.29 35.13 25.53
C ASN A 565 16.19 35.89 24.77
N VAL A 566 15.78 35.47 23.56
CA VAL A 566 14.63 36.07 22.86
C VAL A 566 13.54 35.03 22.65
N ARG A 567 12.41 35.19 23.34
CA ARG A 567 11.24 34.32 23.21
C ARG A 567 10.13 35.06 22.47
N LEU A 568 9.53 34.38 21.50
CA LEU A 568 8.34 34.82 20.79
C LEU A 568 7.24 33.78 21.08
N GLU A 569 6.10 34.26 21.57
CA GLU A 569 4.92 33.45 21.92
C GLU A 569 3.67 34.12 21.34
N TYR A 570 2.58 33.37 21.22
CA TYR A 570 1.32 33.91 20.73
C TYR A 570 0.12 33.39 21.51
N ILE A 571 -0.92 34.23 21.58
CA ILE A 571 -2.23 33.87 22.14
C ILE A 571 -3.30 34.28 21.14
N THR A 572 -4.30 33.41 20.97
CA THR A 572 -5.50 33.68 20.18
C THR A 572 -6.60 34.23 21.09
N ALA A 573 -7.11 35.42 20.78
CA ALA A 573 -8.21 36.04 21.53
C ALA A 573 -9.14 36.82 20.60
N ALA A 574 -10.43 36.52 20.62
CA ALA A 574 -11.50 37.28 19.96
C ALA A 574 -11.18 37.74 18.52
N GLY A 575 -10.73 36.83 17.65
CA GLY A 575 -10.43 37.14 16.24
C GLY A 575 -9.15 37.95 16.01
N GLN A 576 -8.26 37.99 17.01
CA GLN A 576 -6.94 38.59 16.92
C GLN A 576 -5.87 37.61 17.40
N MET A 577 -4.68 37.72 16.81
CA MET A 577 -3.47 37.09 17.32
C MET A 577 -2.64 38.13 18.05
N ILE A 578 -2.27 37.81 19.28
CA ILE A 578 -1.40 38.62 20.11
C ILE A 578 -0.02 37.98 20.07
N LEU A 579 0.95 38.63 19.44
CA LEU A 579 2.35 38.22 19.41
C LEU A 579 3.08 38.89 20.57
N GLN A 580 3.55 38.10 21.54
CA GLN A 580 4.26 38.57 22.71
C GLN A 580 5.73 38.18 22.61
N ALA A 581 6.60 39.09 22.99
CA ALA A 581 8.03 38.84 22.98
C ALA A 581 8.70 39.30 24.26
N SER A 582 9.58 38.44 24.79
CA SER A 582 10.49 38.75 25.88
C SER A 582 11.92 38.79 25.35
N TYR A 583 12.68 39.83 25.70
CA TYR A 583 14.07 40.04 25.26
C TYR A 583 14.82 40.84 26.33
N PRO A 584 16.16 40.72 26.43
CA PRO A 584 16.90 41.37 27.51
C PRO A 584 16.72 42.90 27.53
N ALA A 585 16.56 43.46 28.74
CA ALA A 585 16.25 44.87 28.94
C ALA A 585 17.39 45.84 28.56
N ASP A 586 18.58 45.32 28.31
CA ASP A 586 19.76 46.06 27.85
C ASP A 586 19.75 46.37 26.34
N VAL A 587 18.80 45.81 25.58
CA VAL A 587 18.73 46.05 24.13
C VAL A 587 18.00 47.37 23.83
N ALA A 588 18.77 48.38 23.40
CA ALA A 588 18.29 49.72 23.09
C ALA A 588 17.64 49.89 21.69
N THR A 589 17.47 48.80 20.92
CA THR A 589 16.90 48.86 19.57
C THR A 589 15.43 48.45 19.56
N GLU A 590 14.61 49.17 18.79
CA GLU A 590 13.19 48.86 18.65
C GLU A 590 12.98 47.49 18.01
N PRO A 591 12.13 46.63 18.60
CA PRO A 591 11.75 45.36 18.00
C PRO A 591 10.98 45.54 16.68
N ILE A 592 11.28 44.68 15.72
CA ILE A 592 10.56 44.56 14.45
C ILE A 592 9.90 43.18 14.39
N PHE A 593 8.57 43.16 14.35
CA PHE A 593 7.79 41.96 14.04
C PHE A 593 7.51 41.91 12.55
N GLU A 594 7.62 40.72 11.98
CA GLU A 594 7.28 40.44 10.59
C GLU A 594 6.50 39.13 10.53
N VAL A 595 5.53 39.04 9.62
CA VAL A 595 4.81 37.80 9.35
C VAL A 595 4.91 37.49 7.86
N TYR A 596 5.14 36.22 7.54
CA TYR A 596 5.31 35.70 6.20
C TYR A 596 4.33 34.55 5.95
N ASP A 597 3.87 34.38 4.70
CA ASP A 597 3.29 33.11 4.27
C ASP A 597 4.38 32.05 4.00
N ILE A 598 3.95 30.80 3.78
CA ILE A 598 4.86 29.67 3.49
C ILE A 598 5.65 29.83 2.19
N SER A 599 5.26 30.74 1.30
CA SER A 599 6.02 31.08 0.09
C SER A 599 7.12 32.11 0.34
N GLY A 600 7.25 32.60 1.58
CA GLY A 600 8.21 33.63 1.98
C GLY A 600 7.76 35.06 1.67
N LYS A 601 6.52 35.27 1.22
CA LYS A 601 5.98 36.61 0.99
C LYS A 601 5.62 37.24 2.33
N ARG A 602 6.17 38.43 2.58
CA ARG A 602 5.91 39.21 3.80
C ARG A 602 4.50 39.79 3.78
N LEU A 603 3.69 39.36 4.73
CA LEU A 603 2.30 39.76 4.92
C LEU A 603 2.17 40.96 5.86
N MET A 604 3.03 41.03 6.88
CA MET A 604 2.99 42.10 7.89
C MET A 604 4.40 42.47 8.32
N GLN A 605 4.60 43.75 8.63
CA GLN A 605 5.77 44.24 9.34
C GLN A 605 5.35 45.37 10.29
N ARG A 606 5.79 45.32 11.54
CA ARG A 606 5.48 46.35 12.54
C ARG A 606 6.67 46.59 13.46
N ARG A 607 7.04 47.86 13.60
CA ARG A 607 7.95 48.32 14.66
C ARG A 607 7.15 48.61 15.91
N VAL A 608 7.68 48.23 17.07
CA VAL A 608 7.04 48.47 18.36
C VAL A 608 7.84 49.49 19.15
N PRO A 609 7.26 50.64 19.50
CA PRO A 609 7.93 51.60 20.37
C PRO A 609 8.02 51.02 21.79
N GLY A 610 9.24 50.87 22.31
CA GLY A 610 9.45 50.43 23.69
C GLY A 610 10.86 49.89 23.95
N SER A 611 11.45 50.29 25.07
CA SER A 611 12.70 49.75 25.59
C SER A 611 12.43 49.11 26.95
N GLY A 612 12.78 47.82 27.13
CA GLY A 612 12.78 47.18 28.44
C GLY A 612 12.05 45.85 28.55
N GLY A 613 12.67 44.76 28.09
CA GLY A 613 12.32 43.42 28.59
C GLY A 613 11.21 42.69 27.84
N HIS A 614 10.18 43.41 27.40
CA HIS A 614 8.97 42.81 26.83
C HIS A 614 8.25 43.73 25.84
N CYS A 615 7.67 43.18 24.79
CA CYS A 615 6.77 43.90 23.89
C CYS A 615 5.63 43.01 23.36
N GLU A 616 4.53 43.63 22.94
CA GLU A 616 3.35 42.94 22.42
C GLU A 616 2.87 43.60 21.12
N VAL A 617 2.51 42.77 20.13
CA VAL A 617 1.86 43.19 18.90
C VAL A 617 0.56 42.44 18.69
N GLN A 618 -0.52 43.20 18.62
CA GLN A 618 -1.80 42.68 18.13
C GLN A 618 -1.82 42.69 16.60
N TRP A 619 -2.07 41.52 16.04
CA TRP A 619 -2.26 41.31 14.62
C TRP A 619 -3.68 40.79 14.36
N ASN A 620 -4.41 41.50 13.51
CA ASN A 620 -5.78 41.18 13.13
C ASN A 620 -5.87 40.14 11.99
N MET A 621 -4.79 39.38 11.74
CA MET A 621 -4.71 38.37 10.68
C MET A 621 -5.05 38.93 9.30
N ARG A 622 -4.55 40.14 9.03
CA ARG A 622 -4.67 40.81 7.74
C ARG A 622 -3.29 41.13 7.17
N ASP A 623 -3.17 41.07 5.87
CA ASP A 623 -1.95 41.49 5.18
C ASP A 623 -1.78 43.03 5.22
N GLN A 624 -0.67 43.51 4.70
CA GLN A 624 -0.33 44.93 4.60
C GLN A 624 -1.34 45.77 3.81
N ASN A 625 -2.20 45.15 2.99
CA ASN A 625 -3.27 45.80 2.25
C ASN A 625 -4.61 45.77 3.00
N GLY A 626 -4.64 45.20 4.20
CA GLY A 626 -5.85 45.02 4.99
C GLY A 626 -6.72 43.85 4.55
N ALA A 627 -6.27 43.02 3.62
CA ALA A 627 -6.99 41.82 3.22
C ALA A 627 -6.86 40.75 4.29
N ALA A 628 -7.96 40.04 4.56
CA ALA A 628 -7.95 38.89 5.44
C ALA A 628 -7.01 37.80 4.89
N VAL A 629 -6.08 37.32 5.71
CA VAL A 629 -5.25 36.15 5.34
C VAL A 629 -6.10 34.87 5.46
N ALA A 630 -5.81 33.88 4.61
CA ALA A 630 -6.55 32.61 4.55
C ALA A 630 -6.23 31.72 5.78
N SER A 631 -7.06 30.71 6.03
CA SER A 631 -6.71 29.64 6.96
C SER A 631 -5.45 28.92 6.44
N GLY A 632 -4.51 28.58 7.32
CA GLY A 632 -3.24 27.96 6.94
C GLY A 632 -2.07 28.31 7.86
N MET A 633 -0.88 27.90 7.44
CA MET A 633 0.38 28.08 8.18
C MET A 633 1.11 29.37 7.79
N TYR A 634 1.73 30.02 8.77
CA TYR A 634 2.48 31.26 8.62
C TYR A 634 3.72 31.28 9.51
N VAL A 635 4.64 32.20 9.24
CA VAL A 635 5.87 32.37 10.02
C VAL A 635 5.95 33.79 10.57
N ALA A 636 5.97 33.94 11.89
CA ALA A 636 6.34 35.18 12.55
C ALA A 636 7.83 35.23 12.81
N ARG A 637 8.44 36.38 12.52
CA ARG A 637 9.83 36.70 12.83
C ARG A 637 9.88 37.95 13.68
N LEU A 638 10.65 37.88 14.76
CA LEU A 638 11.02 39.02 15.58
C LEU A 638 12.49 39.34 15.36
N ARG A 639 12.81 40.62 15.20
CA ARG A 639 14.18 41.13 15.18
C ARG A 639 14.36 42.17 16.25
N VAL A 640 15.38 42.00 17.09
CA VAL A 640 15.77 42.97 18.12
C VAL A 640 17.29 43.16 18.03
N GLY A 641 17.72 44.24 17.37
CA GLY A 641 19.13 44.45 17.03
C GLY A 641 19.66 43.30 16.14
N PRO A 642 20.76 42.63 16.55
CA PRO A 642 21.28 41.47 15.82
C PRO A 642 20.53 40.16 16.13
N ARG A 643 19.65 40.15 17.13
CA ARG A 643 18.97 38.94 17.59
C ARG A 643 17.70 38.70 16.78
N VAL A 644 17.43 37.43 16.46
CA VAL A 644 16.25 37.01 15.69
C VAL A 644 15.57 35.85 16.39
N ALA A 645 14.24 35.88 16.47
CA ALA A 645 13.42 34.76 16.90
C ALA A 645 12.33 34.48 15.87
N VAL A 646 11.99 33.20 15.68
CA VAL A 646 11.00 32.76 14.68
C VAL A 646 9.98 31.82 15.32
N ARG A 647 8.71 31.94 14.92
CA ARG A 647 7.60 31.05 15.33
C ARG A 647 6.66 30.73 14.19
N LYS A 648 6.19 29.49 14.15
CA LYS A 648 5.11 29.05 13.27
C LYS A 648 3.76 29.45 13.88
N LEU A 649 2.84 29.91 13.05
CA LEU A 649 1.46 30.27 13.43
C LEU A 649 0.49 29.44 12.59
N ALA A 650 -0.57 28.92 13.21
CA ALA A 650 -1.68 28.28 12.53
C ALA A 650 -2.92 29.18 12.65
N ILE A 651 -3.56 29.48 11.52
CA ILE A 651 -4.80 30.27 11.48
C ILE A 651 -5.93 29.38 10.99
N LEU A 652 -6.97 29.27 11.81
CA LEU A 652 -8.23 28.59 11.50
C LEU A 652 -9.35 29.63 11.59
N ARG A 653 -10.28 29.63 10.64
CA ARG A 653 -11.39 30.58 10.55
C ARG A 653 -12.73 29.90 10.51
#